data_AF-A0A238C2A7-F1
#
_entry.id   AF-A0A238C2A7-F1
#
_cell.length_a   1.000
_cell.length_b   1.000
_cell.length_c   1.000
_cell.angle_alpha   90.00
_cell.angle_beta   90.00
_cell.angle_gamma   90.00
#
_symmetry.space_group_name_H-M   'P 1'
#
loop_
_entity.id
_entity.type
_entity.pdbx_description
1 polymer ?
#
loop_
_entity_poly.entity_id
_entity_poly.type
_entity_poly.pdbx_seq_one_letter_code
_entity_poly.pdbx_strand_id
1 'polypeptide(L)'
;MCQEDEQGAQVSDTEISALVGWMATNSDGIHDMDIVEYCSRLGARNYNFMNYPVGGMKRSSWLPEKDGVPPPIDLPDLQLDVKLWGTYVIGRISDWIDCDANESWLADLSCVEIEKELNYMTYMPLRVLTLELKHRDSPKLAEILTKWMWTRNMTYSVWIFLPTDENHLPVSDCGQDARDIWGIWADFRSLCTNYPMQKLAVGLRLCPNLADEFLEPRLYKRWHAEPLCSFCIETSIFTSSGQYGKCTLPPAHYRLLMDLFVSMVQRPLIHSNSSEQVDEHLRLQYVNMIKQLIREKAIRSKEAALVGNDDNVLFEYLGHREYIDTLQMPLQPLADNLDSGTYAIFEEDSVKYDLYREAICHAIEDLVKIVGEEQSIVVYLLGAGRGPLMQMIIEAEELFNAKSCNRRDLLKLELYSMEKNAHAIVTLQFRNKYHWKNRVRIIEGDMRKLSEKVKAGQFPPPDLVVSELLGSFGDNELSPECLDSITDILRPTTISIPQKYTSYVAPIQSVRLHQKVLCCSGGTKYFERGFPGRGRLEPVKLQDGTYALPECPEASQFDEIYVVCMRSVCELAKPKAVFNFEHPNFEQKSNARSACIQFTVDMQSECSNFFQLMGFAGYFTAQLYRNCQLSIVPQTHTKGLVSWFSALIPLRHLYRLRKGTEVIFHIERKIDTRGVWYEWFCEFQDLLGPRFWISYWNYYPILANVLYYSVTFLSAVQTVGEEYVALVPLISGQQHKVPFFTRRLFFVFSFAVAPFLIEKILERIEGNLEDSLIAGETLFFNRKQRNLRKSLLHLVTSIRYTGIPVLYRLNLALFYLFGTYYYISKRLIGLKYVSFRAQSNYQALSYFRFFGAINIAQIVSSVAIWIQDEVRKRVTVGFRQLSEPRISEEEDDLDGHSKQMYLSIADYHSISMGFIDPVEMRNNILKMAASLLACGLDPEKTILFQQSRVADHTNLMYILGSLQTIARLTRMPQYKDKAAAFKQGDIPVNLQLYPILQAADVLLYKGTHVPVGDDQTQHLLLMRDLAVKCNTVLRCDFFPVPIQISAKCARLKSLESTTKKMSKSMGNDRSRILISDTKKVIAEKCAKALSDSQSSITYEPEKRPAISNLVTLYALATGLNIENVIHECANLDTKGFKSRLAEQIDAHIAPFREKYEILLQQPQIIRDILMFGTQRAEKKARETMAELRELLGFDVFQQINSYHHYSKSLDI
;
A
#
# COMPACT_ATOMS: atom_id res chain seq x y z
N MET A 1 38.48 19.15 46.85
CA MET A 1 38.71 19.15 48.31
C MET A 1 37.65 18.27 48.95
N CYS A 2 38.11 17.43 49.87
CA CYS A 2 37.38 16.66 50.89
C CYS A 2 36.75 15.30 50.50
N GLN A 3 37.32 14.28 51.15
CA GLN A 3 36.76 12.96 51.47
C GLN A 3 35.67 13.05 52.55
N GLU A 4 35.02 11.89 52.79
CA GLU A 4 34.12 11.50 53.91
C GLU A 4 32.67 12.01 53.68
N ASP A 5 31.64 11.17 53.54
CA ASP A 5 31.27 10.04 54.40
C ASP A 5 30.31 9.05 53.70
N GLU A 6 30.57 7.75 53.88
CA GLU A 6 29.62 6.67 53.69
C GLU A 6 28.61 6.67 54.85
N GLN A 7 27.32 6.85 54.61
CA GLN A 7 26.24 6.26 55.41
C GLN A 7 24.92 6.26 54.64
N GLY A 8 24.41 5.06 54.35
CA GLY A 8 23.02 4.82 53.95
C GLY A 8 22.78 4.75 52.44
N ALA A 9 22.80 3.54 51.90
CA ALA A 9 22.15 3.23 50.63
C ALA A 9 20.62 3.39 50.77
N GLN A 10 20.13 4.63 50.69
CA GLN A 10 18.77 4.90 50.28
C GLN A 10 18.71 4.68 48.77
N VAL A 11 17.85 3.75 48.36
CA VAL A 11 17.40 3.61 46.97
C VAL A 11 16.99 5.00 46.50
N SER A 12 17.78 5.60 45.61
CA SER A 12 17.44 6.90 45.03
C SER A 12 16.17 6.72 44.21
N ASP A 13 15.07 7.26 44.71
CA ASP A 13 13.88 7.54 43.93
C ASP A 13 14.33 8.22 42.63
N THR A 14 14.15 7.52 41.51
CA THR A 14 14.27 8.15 40.19
C THR A 14 13.16 9.19 40.11
N GLU A 15 13.49 10.45 40.39
CA GLU A 15 12.56 11.57 40.34
C GLU A 15 11.82 11.56 39.01
N ILE A 16 10.48 11.44 39.06
CA ILE A 16 9.63 11.62 37.88
C ILE A 16 9.85 13.06 37.38
N SER A 17 10.45 13.22 36.20
CA SER A 17 10.78 14.55 35.67
C SER A 17 9.51 15.29 35.25
N ALA A 18 9.04 16.23 36.07
CA ALA A 18 7.91 17.08 35.75
C ALA A 18 8.38 18.23 34.83
N LEU A 19 7.90 18.23 33.57
CA LEU A 19 8.28 19.22 32.56
C LEU A 19 7.29 20.38 32.57
N VAL A 20 7.78 21.61 32.74
CA VAL A 20 6.98 22.84 32.73
C VAL A 20 7.70 23.88 31.89
N GLY A 21 6.96 24.59 31.04
CA GLY A 21 7.52 25.64 30.19
C GLY A 21 7.07 27.05 30.54
N TRP A 22 7.81 28.03 30.04
CA TRP A 22 7.49 29.46 30.18
C TRP A 22 7.05 30.04 28.83
N MET A 23 5.95 30.80 28.81
CA MET A 23 5.50 31.52 27.62
C MET A 23 6.12 32.92 27.61
N ALA A 24 7.03 33.16 26.68
CA ALA A 24 7.74 34.42 26.56
C ALA A 24 6.78 35.55 26.15
N THR A 25 6.98 36.71 26.75
CA THR A 25 6.16 37.90 26.56
C THR A 25 7.05 39.13 26.38
N ASN A 26 6.49 40.24 25.86
CA ASN A 26 7.24 41.47 25.69
C ASN A 26 7.83 42.01 27.02
N SER A 27 7.21 41.70 28.16
CA SER A 27 7.75 42.07 29.49
C SER A 27 9.06 41.37 29.86
N ASP A 28 9.39 40.25 29.20
CA ASP A 28 10.66 39.54 29.40
C ASP A 28 11.83 40.22 28.66
N GLY A 29 11.54 41.15 27.75
CA GLY A 29 12.52 41.72 26.83
C GLY A 29 12.54 41.02 25.46
N ILE A 30 13.22 41.63 24.49
CA ILE A 30 13.38 41.10 23.13
C ILE A 30 14.65 40.26 23.10
N HIS A 31 14.50 38.94 22.91
CA HIS A 31 15.60 37.97 22.92
C HIS A 31 15.85 37.27 21.58
N ASP A 32 15.58 37.99 20.48
CA ASP A 32 15.60 37.43 19.12
C ASP A 32 17.02 37.07 18.64
N MET A 33 18.07 37.64 19.26
CA MET A 33 19.48 37.52 18.85
C MET A 33 20.40 36.91 19.94
N ASP A 34 19.84 36.56 21.10
CA ASP A 34 20.52 36.03 22.28
C ASP A 34 19.70 34.90 22.94
N ILE A 35 18.96 34.14 22.13
CA ILE A 35 17.98 33.16 22.63
C ILE A 35 18.61 32.07 23.51
N VAL A 36 19.89 31.76 23.30
CA VAL A 36 20.67 30.81 24.11
C VAL A 36 20.77 31.25 25.57
N GLU A 37 21.04 32.54 25.79
CA GLU A 37 21.16 33.11 27.13
C GLU A 37 19.79 33.14 27.81
N TYR A 38 18.74 33.48 27.07
CA TYR A 38 17.38 33.44 27.56
C TYR A 38 16.94 32.02 27.96
N CYS A 39 17.17 31.01 27.11
CA CYS A 39 16.92 29.60 27.44
C CYS A 39 17.70 29.15 28.68
N SER A 40 18.98 29.54 28.78
CA SER A 40 19.84 29.17 29.91
C SER A 40 19.35 29.78 31.23
N ARG A 41 18.90 31.05 31.20
CA ARG A 41 18.29 31.72 32.35
C ARG A 41 17.01 31.03 32.79
N LEU A 42 16.12 30.68 31.86
CA LEU A 42 14.90 29.92 32.17
C LEU A 42 15.20 28.53 32.75
N GLY A 43 16.19 27.83 32.18
CA GLY A 43 16.65 26.52 32.67
C GLY A 43 17.16 26.57 34.10
N ALA A 44 17.96 27.58 34.45
CA ALA A 44 18.43 27.82 35.82
C ALA A 44 17.29 28.09 36.82
N ARG A 45 16.07 28.41 36.33
CA ARG A 45 14.85 28.63 37.11
C ARG A 45 13.90 27.43 37.08
N ASN A 46 14.41 26.24 36.75
CA ASN A 46 13.64 24.99 36.66
C ASN A 46 12.59 24.95 35.54
N TYR A 47 12.58 25.88 34.60
CA TYR A 47 11.77 25.72 33.38
C TYR A 47 12.48 24.77 32.41
N ASN A 48 11.72 23.85 31.82
CA ASN A 48 12.26 22.79 30.97
C ASN A 48 12.23 23.12 29.49
N PHE A 49 11.37 24.04 29.07
CA PHE A 49 11.22 24.51 27.70
C PHE A 49 10.56 25.89 27.72
N MET A 50 10.46 26.54 26.57
CA MET A 50 9.79 27.82 26.45
C MET A 50 8.91 27.87 25.20
N ASN A 51 7.92 28.74 25.22
CA ASN A 51 7.11 29.09 24.09
C ASN A 51 7.49 30.50 23.61
N TYR A 52 7.99 30.61 22.38
CA TYR A 52 8.57 31.84 21.84
C TYR A 52 8.05 32.12 20.42
N PRO A 53 7.75 33.37 20.04
CA PRO A 53 7.22 33.70 18.72
C PRO A 53 8.21 33.39 17.59
N VAL A 54 7.74 32.65 16.58
CA VAL A 54 8.55 32.17 15.44
C VAL A 54 9.05 33.32 14.57
N GLY A 55 8.27 34.41 14.49
CA GLY A 55 8.66 35.65 13.83
C GLY A 55 9.70 36.49 14.59
N GLY A 56 9.99 36.16 15.85
CA GLY A 56 10.71 37.02 16.79
C GLY A 56 9.77 37.89 17.64
N MET A 57 10.18 38.21 18.86
CA MET A 57 9.41 38.99 19.84
C MET A 57 9.17 40.42 19.35
N LYS A 58 10.12 41.00 18.61
CA LYS A 58 9.95 42.33 18.00
C LYS A 58 8.80 42.34 16.99
N ARG A 59 8.68 41.27 16.20
CA ARG A 59 7.59 41.10 15.22
C ARG A 59 6.26 40.74 15.89
N SER A 60 6.28 39.87 16.89
CA SER A 60 5.08 39.46 17.64
C SER A 60 4.43 40.63 18.39
N SER A 61 5.26 41.54 18.92
CA SER A 61 4.81 42.70 19.70
C SER A 61 4.48 43.91 18.83
N TRP A 62 4.46 43.77 17.50
CA TRP A 62 4.10 44.86 16.60
C TRP A 62 2.59 45.16 16.67
N LEU A 63 2.25 46.44 16.64
CA LEU A 63 0.87 46.90 16.63
C LEU A 63 0.47 47.25 15.19
N PRO A 64 -0.60 46.64 14.65
CA PRO A 64 -0.98 46.83 13.27
C PRO A 64 -1.57 48.23 13.01
N GLU A 65 -1.05 48.89 11.97
CA GLU A 65 -1.55 50.16 11.44
C GLU A 65 -1.76 50.03 9.92
N LYS A 66 -2.74 50.73 9.36
CA LYS A 66 -3.19 50.54 7.96
C LYS A 66 -2.09 50.71 6.90
N ASP A 67 -1.15 51.63 7.14
CA ASP A 67 0.01 51.89 6.27
C ASP A 67 1.32 51.34 6.85
N GLY A 68 1.25 50.66 8.00
CA GLY A 68 2.41 50.09 8.70
C GLY A 68 2.81 48.76 8.09
N VAL A 69 4.12 48.55 7.91
CA VAL A 69 4.68 47.27 7.47
C VAL A 69 5.11 46.46 8.70
N PRO A 70 4.68 45.20 8.84
CA PRO A 70 5.11 44.37 9.97
C PRO A 70 6.63 44.16 9.92
N PRO A 71 7.32 44.12 11.08
CA PRO A 71 8.74 43.79 11.13
C PRO A 71 9.03 42.47 10.41
N PRO A 72 10.18 42.34 9.72
CA PRO A 72 10.55 41.08 9.08
C PRO A 72 10.73 39.98 10.14
N ILE A 73 10.64 38.73 9.70
CA ILE A 73 11.00 37.58 10.53
C ILE A 73 12.51 37.65 10.81
N ASP A 74 12.89 37.73 12.07
CA ASP A 74 14.28 37.98 12.48
C ASP A 74 14.65 37.14 13.71
N LEU A 75 14.37 35.83 13.66
CA LEU A 75 14.75 34.85 14.68
C LEU A 75 15.74 33.82 14.08
N PRO A 76 17.05 34.11 14.01
CA PRO A 76 18.03 33.24 13.35
C PRO A 76 18.18 31.86 14.00
N ASP A 77 18.23 30.81 13.18
CA ASP A 77 18.40 29.40 13.58
C ASP A 77 19.79 29.09 14.14
N LEU A 78 20.87 29.65 13.57
CA LEU A 78 22.27 29.36 13.94
C LEU A 78 22.63 29.67 15.40
N GLN A 79 21.77 30.39 16.13
CA GLN A 79 22.00 30.71 17.53
C GLN A 79 22.05 29.47 18.41
N LEU A 80 21.28 28.42 18.07
CA LEU A 80 21.14 27.23 18.89
C LEU A 80 21.23 25.97 18.00
N ASP A 81 21.77 24.88 18.54
CA ASP A 81 21.85 23.62 17.80
C ASP A 81 20.46 23.10 17.42
N VAL A 82 20.36 22.46 16.24
CA VAL A 82 19.12 21.95 15.65
C VAL A 82 18.33 21.05 16.62
N LYS A 83 19.03 20.20 17.40
CA LYS A 83 18.37 19.30 18.37
C LYS A 83 17.81 20.06 19.56
N LEU A 84 18.49 21.13 19.96
CA LEU A 84 18.09 21.95 21.11
C LEU A 84 16.86 22.80 20.79
N TRP A 85 16.75 23.35 19.58
CA TRP A 85 15.54 24.03 19.11
C TRP A 85 14.30 23.13 19.26
N GLY A 86 14.37 21.91 18.70
CA GLY A 86 13.26 20.96 18.76
C GLY A 86 12.95 20.40 20.15
N THR A 87 13.83 20.61 21.13
CA THR A 87 13.69 20.11 22.51
C THR A 87 13.21 21.19 23.47
N TYR A 88 13.80 22.38 23.39
CA TYR A 88 13.61 23.46 24.37
C TYR A 88 12.66 24.55 23.89
N VAL A 89 12.38 24.66 22.59
CA VAL A 89 11.61 25.77 22.06
C VAL A 89 10.34 25.26 21.37
N ILE A 90 9.22 25.83 21.77
CA ILE A 90 7.92 25.70 21.13
C ILE A 90 7.67 27.01 20.40
N GLY A 91 7.39 26.95 19.10
CA GLY A 91 7.06 28.12 18.30
C GLY A 91 5.67 28.66 18.63
N ARG A 92 5.50 29.98 18.56
CA ARG A 92 4.19 30.68 18.59
C ARG A 92 4.02 31.56 17.36
N ILE A 93 2.80 31.64 16.82
CA ILE A 93 2.46 32.64 15.80
C ILE A 93 2.42 34.03 16.42
N SER A 94 2.86 35.05 15.68
CA SER A 94 2.86 36.44 16.16
C SER A 94 1.48 36.89 16.65
N ASP A 95 1.45 37.52 17.83
CA ASP A 95 0.21 37.76 18.59
C ASP A 95 -0.78 38.70 17.86
N TRP A 96 -0.31 39.55 16.95
CA TRP A 96 -1.17 40.48 16.19
C TRP A 96 -1.89 39.83 15.00
N ILE A 97 -1.43 38.66 14.52
CA ILE A 97 -1.99 38.00 13.33
C ILE A 97 -3.42 37.54 13.62
N ASP A 98 -4.38 38.02 12.84
CA ASP A 98 -5.79 37.71 12.97
C ASP A 98 -6.45 37.61 11.58
N CYS A 99 -6.53 36.39 11.05
CA CYS A 99 -7.06 36.12 9.72
C CYS A 99 -8.56 36.42 9.62
N ASP A 100 -9.26 36.43 10.75
CA ASP A 100 -10.71 36.60 10.86
C ASP A 100 -11.07 37.93 11.53
N ALA A 101 -10.15 38.91 11.49
CA ALA A 101 -10.38 40.26 12.00
C ALA A 101 -11.58 40.93 11.31
N ASN A 102 -12.36 41.71 12.08
CA ASN A 102 -13.48 42.49 11.56
C ASN A 102 -13.05 43.50 10.48
N GLU A 103 -11.82 43.98 10.55
CA GLU A 103 -11.25 44.89 9.56
C GLU A 103 -10.63 44.11 8.38
N SER A 104 -11.23 44.25 7.19
CA SER A 104 -10.81 43.49 6.00
C SER A 104 -9.32 43.63 5.67
N TRP A 105 -8.75 44.84 5.81
CA TRP A 105 -7.34 45.07 5.50
C TRP A 105 -6.40 44.29 6.43
N LEU A 106 -6.75 44.19 7.72
CA LEU A 106 -5.99 43.45 8.72
C LEU A 106 -6.15 41.94 8.52
N ALA A 107 -7.36 41.49 8.17
CA ALA A 107 -7.61 40.09 7.85
C ALA A 107 -6.79 39.64 6.63
N ASP A 108 -6.78 40.43 5.54
CA ASP A 108 -6.04 40.11 4.32
C ASP A 108 -4.52 40.14 4.56
N LEU A 109 -4.02 41.13 5.31
CA LEU A 109 -2.62 41.18 5.75
C LEU A 109 -2.26 39.94 6.60
N SER A 110 -3.10 39.59 7.56
CA SER A 110 -2.88 38.45 8.46
C SER A 110 -2.85 37.12 7.69
N CYS A 111 -3.69 36.94 6.66
CA CYS A 111 -3.69 35.76 5.81
C CYS A 111 -2.34 35.58 5.07
N VAL A 112 -1.73 36.68 4.62
CA VAL A 112 -0.41 36.65 3.97
C VAL A 112 0.70 36.40 4.99
N GLU A 113 0.61 37.04 6.16
CA GLU A 113 1.69 37.04 7.14
C GLU A 113 1.73 35.76 7.98
N ILE A 114 0.59 35.09 8.19
CA ILE A 114 0.55 33.74 8.78
C ILE A 114 1.21 32.71 7.86
N GLU A 115 1.00 32.80 6.53
CA GLU A 115 1.66 31.90 5.58
C GLU A 115 3.18 32.09 5.63
N LYS A 116 3.68 33.32 5.80
CA LYS A 116 5.12 33.57 5.98
C LYS A 116 5.67 32.90 7.24
N GLU A 117 4.94 32.96 8.36
CA GLU A 117 5.37 32.31 9.61
C GLU A 117 5.25 30.78 9.57
N LEU A 118 4.23 30.23 8.88
CA LEU A 118 4.11 28.80 8.63
C LEU A 118 5.24 28.28 7.72
N ASN A 119 5.62 29.06 6.70
CA ASN A 119 6.80 28.79 5.87
C ASN A 119 8.09 28.82 6.72
N TYR A 120 8.28 29.85 7.55
CA TYR A 120 9.45 29.91 8.43
C TYR A 120 9.47 28.81 9.48
N MET A 121 8.31 28.39 9.96
CA MET A 121 8.18 27.23 10.84
C MET A 121 8.62 25.94 10.13
N THR A 122 8.39 25.81 8.83
CA THR A 122 8.93 24.67 8.06
C THR A 122 10.45 24.73 7.94
N TYR A 123 11.03 25.93 7.92
CA TYR A 123 12.48 26.13 7.96
C TYR A 123 13.11 25.82 9.33
N MET A 124 12.48 26.31 10.40
CA MET A 124 12.99 26.20 11.76
C MET A 124 12.88 24.76 12.28
N PRO A 125 13.90 24.25 13.00
CA PRO A 125 13.89 22.88 13.53
C PRO A 125 13.05 22.73 14.81
N LEU A 126 11.87 23.35 14.86
CA LEU A 126 10.91 23.25 15.96
C LEU A 126 9.93 22.09 15.71
N ARG A 127 9.37 21.52 16.78
CA ARG A 127 8.44 20.38 16.69
C ARG A 127 6.97 20.75 16.93
N VAL A 128 6.75 21.92 17.51
CA VAL A 128 5.42 22.37 17.93
C VAL A 128 5.29 23.85 17.59
N LEU A 129 4.20 24.19 16.93
CA LEU A 129 3.73 25.54 16.69
C LEU A 129 2.45 25.75 17.50
N THR A 130 2.32 26.90 18.16
CA THR A 130 1.16 27.26 18.96
C THR A 130 0.47 28.48 18.37
N LEU A 131 -0.85 28.48 18.38
CA LEU A 131 -1.70 29.58 17.93
C LEU A 131 -2.90 29.67 18.86
N GLU A 132 -3.35 30.88 19.15
CA GLU A 132 -4.56 31.13 19.96
C GLU A 132 -5.74 31.49 19.06
N LEU A 133 -6.91 30.90 19.31
CA LEU A 133 -8.15 31.35 18.66
C LEU A 133 -8.63 32.65 19.31
N LYS A 134 -8.91 33.65 18.47
CA LYS A 134 -9.37 34.98 18.89
C LYS A 134 -10.87 35.18 18.74
N HIS A 135 -11.51 34.35 17.92
CA HIS A 135 -12.93 34.46 17.57
C HIS A 135 -13.63 33.11 17.77
N ARG A 136 -14.95 33.14 17.97
CA ARG A 136 -15.77 31.91 18.00
C ARG A 136 -15.82 31.23 16.63
N ASP A 137 -15.83 32.01 15.56
CA ASP A 137 -15.78 31.54 14.18
C ASP A 137 -14.47 31.99 13.54
N SER A 138 -13.65 31.05 13.06
CA SER A 138 -12.36 31.35 12.40
C SER A 138 -12.20 30.60 11.07
N PRO A 139 -13.11 30.82 10.09
CA PRO A 139 -13.12 30.08 8.84
C PRO A 139 -11.92 30.38 7.94
N LYS A 140 -11.41 31.62 7.87
CA LYS A 140 -10.25 31.96 7.03
C LYS A 140 -8.99 31.30 7.57
N LEU A 141 -8.78 31.37 8.89
CA LEU A 141 -7.69 30.66 9.55
C LEU A 141 -7.75 29.15 9.30
N ALA A 142 -8.93 28.55 9.48
CA ALA A 142 -9.13 27.12 9.26
C ALA A 142 -8.86 26.71 7.80
N GLU A 143 -9.26 27.52 6.82
CA GLU A 143 -8.99 27.26 5.40
C GLU A 143 -7.49 27.27 5.09
N ILE A 144 -6.76 28.27 5.59
CA ILE A 144 -5.30 28.38 5.40
C ILE A 144 -4.60 27.18 6.04
N LEU A 145 -4.93 26.86 7.30
CA LEU A 145 -4.34 25.70 7.98
C LEU A 145 -4.68 24.37 7.29
N THR A 146 -5.92 24.22 6.80
CA THR A 146 -6.32 23.02 6.05
C THR A 146 -5.48 22.87 4.80
N LYS A 147 -5.44 23.92 3.95
CA LYS A 147 -4.61 23.90 2.74
C LYS A 147 -3.15 23.59 3.08
N TRP A 148 -2.63 24.22 4.12
CA TRP A 148 -1.26 24.01 4.58
C TRP A 148 -0.98 22.56 4.99
N MET A 149 -1.79 22.00 5.90
CA MET A 149 -1.66 20.64 6.41
C MET A 149 -1.79 19.58 5.33
N TRP A 150 -2.71 19.77 4.37
CA TRP A 150 -2.93 18.79 3.31
C TRP A 150 -1.92 18.85 2.17
N THR A 151 -1.28 19.99 1.94
CA THR A 151 -0.39 20.20 0.78
C THR A 151 1.10 20.28 1.15
N ARG A 152 1.45 20.25 2.43
CA ARG A 152 2.85 20.33 2.89
C ARG A 152 3.17 19.16 3.81
N ASN A 153 4.37 18.59 3.63
CA ASN A 153 4.89 17.58 4.54
C ASN A 153 5.39 18.23 5.84
N MET A 154 4.49 18.46 6.79
CA MET A 154 4.82 19.11 8.06
C MET A 154 5.59 18.17 9.00
N THR A 155 6.75 18.59 9.47
CA THR A 155 7.54 17.87 10.50
C THR A 155 7.08 18.18 11.93
N TYR A 156 6.29 19.24 12.11
CA TYR A 156 5.80 19.74 13.40
C TYR A 156 4.31 19.46 13.63
N SER A 157 3.82 19.77 14.83
CA SER A 157 2.40 19.77 15.20
C SER A 157 1.92 21.19 15.51
N VAL A 158 0.64 21.47 15.25
CA VAL A 158 -0.03 22.75 15.52
C VAL A 158 -0.97 22.58 16.70
N TRP A 159 -0.75 23.38 17.74
CA TRP A 159 -1.53 23.39 18.97
C TRP A 159 -2.38 24.65 19.01
N ILE A 160 -3.69 24.45 18.99
CA ILE A 160 -4.67 25.52 18.99
C ILE A 160 -5.10 25.77 20.44
N PHE A 161 -4.79 26.94 20.98
CA PHE A 161 -5.19 27.34 22.33
C PHE A 161 -6.57 28.00 22.33
N LEU A 162 -7.44 27.52 23.22
CA LEU A 162 -8.72 28.16 23.52
C LEU A 162 -8.74 28.66 24.98
N PRO A 163 -9.28 29.85 25.26
CA PRO A 163 -9.49 30.32 26.63
C PRO A 163 -10.58 29.51 27.32
N THR A 164 -10.43 29.30 28.62
CA THR A 164 -11.45 28.66 29.49
C THR A 164 -12.55 29.62 29.95
N ASP A 165 -12.41 30.90 29.62
CA ASP A 165 -13.41 31.95 29.85
C ASP A 165 -14.01 32.40 28.51
N GLU A 166 -15.30 32.17 28.34
CA GLU A 166 -16.07 32.46 27.13
C GLU A 166 -16.06 33.94 26.72
N ASN A 167 -15.81 34.86 27.67
CA ASN A 167 -15.77 36.30 27.39
C ASN A 167 -14.56 36.72 26.55
N HIS A 168 -13.53 35.88 26.46
CA HIS A 168 -12.34 36.15 25.63
C HIS A 168 -12.57 35.82 24.15
N LEU A 169 -13.71 35.23 23.78
CA LEU A 169 -14.11 34.94 22.40
C LEU A 169 -15.40 35.72 22.08
N PRO A 170 -15.30 36.97 21.58
CA PRO A 170 -16.46 37.82 21.33
C PRO A 170 -17.35 37.25 20.20
N VAL A 171 -18.66 37.49 20.30
CA VAL A 171 -19.66 37.10 19.29
C VAL A 171 -19.78 38.21 18.23
N SER A 172 -19.71 37.86 16.95
CA SER A 172 -19.72 38.83 15.84
C SER A 172 -21.11 39.42 15.54
N ASP A 173 -22.21 38.76 15.94
CA ASP A 173 -23.58 39.20 15.69
C ASP A 173 -24.51 39.01 16.91
N CYS A 174 -25.53 39.87 17.02
CA CYS A 174 -26.47 40.06 18.14
C CYS A 174 -27.45 38.88 18.40
N GLY A 175 -26.98 37.63 18.37
CA GLY A 175 -27.75 36.43 18.70
C GLY A 175 -27.09 35.64 19.84
N GLN A 176 -27.90 34.98 20.68
CA GLN A 176 -27.40 34.05 21.70
C GLN A 176 -26.70 32.86 21.01
N ASP A 177 -25.38 32.95 20.80
CA ASP A 177 -24.56 31.79 20.47
C ASP A 177 -24.54 30.86 21.69
N ALA A 178 -25.18 29.70 21.56
CA ALA A 178 -25.31 28.71 22.63
C ALA A 178 -24.14 27.73 22.71
N ARG A 179 -23.11 27.89 21.85
CA ARG A 179 -21.91 27.02 21.87
C ARG A 179 -21.05 27.32 23.09
N ASP A 180 -20.65 26.24 23.77
CA ASP A 180 -19.58 26.26 24.76
C ASP A 180 -18.20 26.18 24.08
N ILE A 181 -17.13 26.34 24.84
CA ILE A 181 -15.75 26.37 24.32
C ILE A 181 -15.38 25.04 23.66
N TRP A 182 -15.85 23.90 24.18
CA TRP A 182 -15.70 22.62 23.48
C TRP A 182 -16.39 22.61 22.10
N GLY A 183 -17.60 23.18 21.99
CA GLY A 183 -18.32 23.32 20.73
C GLY A 183 -17.55 24.16 19.70
N ILE A 184 -16.94 25.26 20.15
CA ILE A 184 -16.08 26.11 19.30
C ILE A 184 -14.89 25.31 18.76
N TRP A 185 -14.20 24.54 19.62
CA TRP A 185 -13.11 23.65 19.18
C TRP A 185 -13.60 22.58 18.20
N ALA A 186 -14.75 21.94 18.48
CA ALA A 186 -15.32 20.89 17.64
C ALA A 186 -15.64 21.39 16.22
N ASP A 187 -16.18 22.61 16.12
CA ASP A 187 -16.46 23.29 14.84
C ASP A 187 -15.15 23.63 14.12
N PHE A 188 -14.18 24.23 14.81
CA PHE A 188 -12.89 24.59 14.22
C PHE A 188 -12.12 23.37 13.69
N ARG A 189 -12.04 22.28 14.46
CA ARG A 189 -11.39 21.04 13.98
C ARG A 189 -12.13 20.42 12.80
N SER A 190 -13.45 20.59 12.73
CA SER A 190 -14.27 20.11 11.62
C SER A 190 -14.05 20.95 10.36
N LEU A 191 -13.93 22.27 10.48
CA LEU A 191 -13.48 23.15 9.40
C LEU A 191 -12.08 22.78 8.91
N CYS A 192 -11.22 22.33 9.83
CA CYS A 192 -9.92 21.76 9.52
C CYS A 192 -9.97 20.30 8.99
N THR A 193 -11.13 19.82 8.56
CA THR A 193 -11.38 18.47 8.00
C THR A 193 -11.00 17.30 8.91
N ASN A 194 -10.93 17.54 10.23
CA ASN A 194 -10.50 16.56 11.23
C ASN A 194 -9.15 15.92 10.90
N TYR A 195 -8.15 16.76 10.57
CA TYR A 195 -6.77 16.35 10.33
C TYR A 195 -6.19 15.56 11.54
N PRO A 196 -5.17 14.69 11.38
CA PRO A 196 -4.76 13.76 12.42
C PRO A 196 -4.34 14.43 13.72
N MET A 197 -4.74 13.84 14.85
CA MET A 197 -4.42 14.33 16.19
C MET A 197 -2.93 14.51 16.49
N GLN A 198 -2.04 13.80 15.77
CA GLN A 198 -0.59 13.99 15.91
C GLN A 198 -0.11 15.32 15.32
N LYS A 199 -0.91 15.95 14.45
CA LYS A 199 -0.58 17.17 13.70
C LYS A 199 -1.45 18.36 14.12
N LEU A 200 -2.74 18.15 14.37
CA LEU A 200 -3.64 19.17 14.89
C LEU A 200 -4.13 18.77 16.28
N ALA A 201 -3.76 19.55 17.29
CA ALA A 201 -4.08 19.28 18.69
C ALA A 201 -4.61 20.55 19.37
N VAL A 202 -5.23 20.37 20.54
CA VAL A 202 -5.83 21.47 21.31
C VAL A 202 -5.10 21.71 22.61
N GLY A 203 -4.94 22.98 22.97
CA GLY A 203 -4.47 23.44 24.27
C GLY A 203 -5.54 24.29 24.96
N LEU A 204 -5.56 24.29 26.29
CA LEU A 204 -6.47 25.13 27.06
C LEU A 204 -5.70 26.24 27.77
N ARG A 205 -6.07 27.49 27.52
CA ARG A 205 -5.63 28.64 28.32
C ARG A 205 -6.53 28.77 29.54
N LEU A 206 -5.98 28.46 30.70
CA LEU A 206 -6.65 28.62 31.98
C LEU A 206 -6.69 30.10 32.33
N CYS A 207 -7.90 30.63 32.47
CA CYS A 207 -8.18 32.01 32.86
C CYS A 207 -8.63 32.07 34.33
N PRO A 208 -8.57 33.23 35.00
CA PRO A 208 -9.06 33.40 36.37
C PRO A 208 -10.51 32.98 36.57
N ASN A 209 -11.36 33.32 35.59
CA ASN A 209 -12.73 32.88 35.53
C ASN A 209 -12.82 31.60 34.68
N LEU A 210 -13.66 30.65 35.12
CA LEU A 210 -13.92 29.42 34.39
C LEU A 210 -15.37 29.45 33.89
N ALA A 211 -15.58 29.14 32.62
CA ALA A 211 -16.92 28.92 32.07
C ALA A 211 -17.62 27.73 32.75
N ASP A 212 -18.95 27.69 32.69
CA ASP A 212 -19.78 26.67 33.36
C ASP A 212 -19.36 25.24 32.98
N GLU A 213 -18.94 25.01 31.74
CA GLU A 213 -18.47 23.69 31.29
C GLU A 213 -17.23 23.17 32.04
N PHE A 214 -16.39 24.07 32.55
CA PHE A 214 -15.17 23.74 33.30
C PHE A 214 -15.42 23.56 34.81
N LEU A 215 -16.63 23.87 35.29
CA LEU A 215 -17.05 23.64 36.67
C LEU A 215 -17.76 22.29 36.83
N GLU A 216 -18.42 21.79 35.78
CA GLU A 216 -19.16 20.52 35.79
C GLU A 216 -18.31 19.34 35.27
N PRO A 217 -17.99 18.33 36.11
CA PRO A 217 -17.16 17.19 35.73
C PRO A 217 -17.65 16.37 34.56
N ARG A 218 -18.96 16.34 34.29
CA ARG A 218 -19.48 15.67 33.10
C ARG A 218 -19.10 16.38 31.82
N LEU A 219 -19.00 17.70 31.85
CA LEU A 219 -18.77 18.54 30.67
C LEU A 219 -17.29 18.68 30.36
N TYR A 220 -16.43 19.04 31.32
CA TYR A 220 -15.00 19.17 31.04
C TYR A 220 -14.33 17.82 30.72
N LYS A 221 -14.89 16.69 31.14
CA LYS A 221 -14.37 15.36 30.75
C LYS A 221 -14.51 15.06 29.25
N ARG A 222 -15.29 15.84 28.49
CA ARG A 222 -15.29 15.79 27.00
C ARG A 222 -13.88 15.97 26.44
N TRP A 223 -13.07 16.81 27.08
CA TRP A 223 -11.69 17.07 26.67
C TRP A 223 -10.76 15.84 26.79
N HIS A 224 -11.16 14.76 27.48
CA HIS A 224 -10.44 13.49 27.43
C HIS A 224 -10.56 12.76 26.09
N ALA A 225 -11.63 13.04 25.33
CA ALA A 225 -11.86 12.48 24.00
C ALA A 225 -11.26 13.35 22.89
N GLU A 226 -10.69 14.51 23.24
CA GLU A 226 -10.06 15.45 22.33
C GLU A 226 -8.52 15.33 22.44
N PRO A 227 -7.76 15.74 21.41
CA PRO A 227 -6.30 15.69 21.41
C PRO A 227 -5.68 16.80 22.27
N LEU A 228 -5.96 16.79 23.58
CA LEU A 228 -5.53 17.80 24.54
C LEU A 228 -4.03 17.65 24.86
N CYS A 229 -3.21 18.54 24.32
CA CYS A 229 -1.74 18.44 24.38
C CYS A 229 -1.08 19.36 25.41
N SER A 230 -1.73 20.45 25.82
CA SER A 230 -1.11 21.46 26.68
C SER A 230 -2.13 22.27 27.49
N PHE A 231 -1.65 22.84 28.60
CA PHE A 231 -2.36 23.82 29.42
C PHE A 231 -1.51 25.09 29.48
N CYS A 232 -2.06 26.24 29.12
CA CYS A 232 -1.44 27.54 29.30
C CYS A 232 -2.04 28.18 30.55
N ILE A 233 -1.26 28.33 31.62
CA ILE A 233 -1.75 28.69 32.94
C ILE A 233 -1.39 30.15 33.22
N GLU A 234 -2.39 31.01 33.31
CA GLU A 234 -2.17 32.42 33.62
C GLU A 234 -1.64 32.63 35.05
N THR A 235 -0.67 33.55 35.20
CA THR A 235 -0.09 33.93 36.50
C THR A 235 -1.11 34.52 37.45
N SER A 236 -2.17 35.14 36.92
CA SER A 236 -3.30 35.74 37.64
C SER A 236 -4.16 34.71 38.42
N ILE A 237 -4.07 33.42 38.08
CA ILE A 237 -4.81 32.35 38.78
C ILE A 237 -4.20 32.05 40.15
N PHE A 238 -2.89 32.25 40.29
CA PHE A 238 -2.18 31.83 41.48
C PHE A 238 -2.47 32.74 42.66
N THR A 239 -2.81 32.14 43.80
CA THR A 239 -3.09 32.84 45.05
C THR A 239 -2.01 32.58 46.09
N SER A 240 -1.64 33.61 46.86
CA SER A 240 -0.71 33.48 47.99
C SER A 240 -1.49 33.40 49.30
N SER A 241 -1.25 32.38 50.12
CA SER A 241 -1.87 32.28 51.46
C SER A 241 -0.83 32.10 52.57
N GLY A 242 -1.04 32.79 53.70
CA GLY A 242 -0.27 32.66 54.94
C GLY A 242 0.94 33.59 55.12
N GLN A 243 1.49 33.63 56.34
CA GLN A 243 2.62 34.50 56.75
C GLN A 243 3.94 34.24 56.00
N TYR A 244 4.05 33.14 55.25
CA TYR A 244 5.26 32.74 54.49
C TYR A 244 5.09 32.80 52.96
N GLY A 245 3.94 33.30 52.46
CA GLY A 245 3.75 33.60 51.04
C GLY A 245 3.84 32.40 50.09
N LYS A 246 3.27 31.25 50.45
CA LYS A 246 3.29 30.05 49.58
C LYS A 246 2.23 30.15 48.48
N CYS A 247 2.69 30.08 47.23
CA CYS A 247 1.84 30.08 46.05
C CYS A 247 0.99 28.81 45.92
N THR A 248 -0.31 28.97 45.65
CA THR A 248 -1.31 27.90 45.54
C THR A 248 -2.32 28.18 44.42
N LEU A 249 -3.04 27.15 43.96
CA LEU A 249 -4.11 27.27 42.96
C LEU A 249 -5.48 27.21 43.65
N PRO A 250 -6.49 27.94 43.16
CA PRO A 250 -7.87 27.78 43.61
C PRO A 250 -8.34 26.32 43.48
N PRO A 251 -9.22 25.83 44.38
CA PRO A 251 -9.66 24.44 44.36
C PRO A 251 -10.28 23.99 43.04
N ALA A 252 -11.00 24.88 42.33
CA ALA A 252 -11.60 24.58 41.03
C ALA A 252 -10.52 24.35 39.95
N HIS A 253 -9.55 25.26 39.80
CA HIS A 253 -8.43 25.13 38.85
C HIS A 253 -7.53 23.93 39.18
N TYR A 254 -7.23 23.70 40.46
CA TYR A 254 -6.44 22.55 40.89
C TYR A 254 -7.14 21.22 40.50
N ARG A 255 -8.46 21.12 40.74
CA ARG A 255 -9.25 19.94 40.35
C ARG A 255 -9.30 19.77 38.84
N LEU A 256 -9.56 20.83 38.09
CA LEU A 256 -9.62 20.80 36.63
C LEU A 256 -8.30 20.31 36.01
N LEU A 257 -7.17 20.90 36.43
CA LEU A 257 -5.84 20.48 36.01
C LEU A 257 -5.56 19.03 36.40
N MET A 258 -5.86 18.64 37.64
CA MET A 258 -5.67 17.26 38.09
C MET A 258 -6.49 16.25 37.30
N ASP A 259 -7.72 16.59 36.93
CA ASP A 259 -8.57 15.71 36.15
C ASP A 259 -8.08 15.62 34.70
N LEU A 260 -7.87 16.75 34.02
CA LEU A 260 -7.51 16.83 32.60
C LEU A 260 -6.04 16.50 32.28
N PHE A 261 -5.14 16.58 33.26
CA PHE A 261 -3.75 16.16 33.11
C PHE A 261 -3.68 14.62 33.20
N VAL A 262 -3.79 13.96 32.06
CA VAL A 262 -3.89 12.49 31.95
C VAL A 262 -2.58 11.85 31.48
N SER A 263 -1.70 12.60 30.80
CA SER A 263 -0.48 12.07 30.21
C SER A 263 0.73 12.94 30.52
N MET A 264 1.87 12.30 30.83
CA MET A 264 3.17 12.95 30.98
C MET A 264 3.72 13.51 29.65
N VAL A 265 3.04 13.23 28.52
CA VAL A 265 3.30 13.85 27.22
C VAL A 265 2.73 15.28 27.16
N GLN A 266 1.72 15.61 27.98
CA GLN A 266 1.19 16.97 28.02
C GLN A 266 2.26 17.96 28.53
N ARG A 267 2.29 19.15 27.94
CA ARG A 267 3.34 20.16 28.17
C ARG A 267 2.72 21.43 28.77
N PRO A 268 2.58 21.54 30.10
CA PRO A 268 2.01 22.73 30.72
C PRO A 268 2.96 23.93 30.58
N LEU A 269 2.39 25.09 30.29
CA LEU A 269 3.02 26.37 30.10
C LEU A 269 2.52 27.34 31.16
N ILE A 270 3.39 28.20 31.68
CA ILE A 270 3.00 29.34 32.51
C ILE A 270 3.04 30.59 31.64
N HIS A 271 1.96 31.38 31.68
CA HIS A 271 1.79 32.59 30.90
C HIS A 271 1.57 33.79 31.81
N SER A 272 2.31 34.87 31.57
CA SER A 272 2.12 36.14 32.26
C SER A 272 1.23 37.07 31.44
N ASN A 273 0.25 37.70 32.07
CA ASN A 273 -0.51 38.77 31.42
C ASN A 273 0.43 39.94 31.08
N SER A 274 0.22 40.51 29.90
CA SER A 274 1.19 41.30 29.12
C SER A 274 1.62 42.65 29.70
N SER A 275 1.15 43.04 30.89
CA SER A 275 1.39 44.37 31.48
C SER A 275 2.25 44.39 32.75
N GLU A 276 2.53 43.26 33.40
CA GLU A 276 3.24 43.25 34.70
C GLU A 276 4.53 42.42 34.65
N GLN A 277 5.65 43.03 35.05
CA GLN A 277 6.88 42.28 35.31
C GLN A 277 6.70 41.43 36.56
N VAL A 278 6.59 40.12 36.35
CA VAL A 278 6.51 39.14 37.43
C VAL A 278 7.88 39.01 38.08
N ASP A 279 7.93 39.19 39.41
CA ASP A 279 9.14 39.00 40.19
C ASP A 279 9.72 37.58 40.04
N GLU A 280 11.04 37.49 39.97
CA GLU A 280 11.77 36.24 39.74
C GLU A 280 11.54 35.21 40.85
N HIS A 281 11.33 35.66 42.09
CA HIS A 281 10.98 34.76 43.19
C HIS A 281 9.60 34.12 42.97
N LEU A 282 8.61 34.88 42.50
CA LEU A 282 7.28 34.39 42.19
C LEU A 282 7.28 33.39 41.02
N ARG A 283 8.09 33.64 39.98
CA ARG A 283 8.26 32.69 38.85
C ARG A 283 8.72 31.32 39.31
N LEU A 284 9.65 31.26 40.26
CA LEU A 284 10.12 30.01 40.84
C LEU A 284 9.01 29.32 41.66
N GLN A 285 8.17 30.08 42.36
CA GLN A 285 7.04 29.51 43.09
C GLN A 285 5.97 28.93 42.16
N TYR A 286 5.65 29.59 41.04
CA TYR A 286 4.69 29.09 40.05
C TYR A 286 5.12 27.74 39.46
N VAL A 287 6.36 27.65 38.96
CA VAL A 287 6.87 26.41 38.38
C VAL A 287 6.91 25.28 39.39
N ASN A 288 7.30 25.56 40.65
CA ASN A 288 7.33 24.55 41.70
C ASN A 288 5.92 24.04 42.04
N MET A 289 4.91 24.90 42.08
CA MET A 289 3.51 24.50 42.30
C MET A 289 3.00 23.57 41.21
N ILE A 290 3.26 23.88 39.94
CA ILE A 290 2.86 23.03 38.80
C ILE A 290 3.65 21.73 38.76
N LYS A 291 4.96 21.75 39.05
CA LYS A 291 5.75 20.51 39.15
C LYS A 291 5.27 19.62 40.29
N GLN A 292 4.85 20.20 41.42
CA GLN A 292 4.26 19.46 42.53
C GLN A 292 2.94 18.79 42.10
N LEU A 293 2.03 19.52 41.46
CA LEU A 293 0.76 19.02 40.88
C LEU A 293 1.04 17.80 39.96
N ILE A 294 2.00 17.92 39.04
CA ILE A 294 2.34 16.83 38.11
C ILE A 294 2.91 15.61 38.85
N ARG A 295 3.80 15.82 39.84
CA ARG A 295 4.37 14.73 40.65
C ARG A 295 3.29 14.00 41.43
N GLU A 296 2.38 14.72 42.09
CA GLU A 296 1.24 14.15 42.82
C GLU A 296 0.34 13.31 41.89
N LYS A 297 0.07 13.80 40.68
CA LYS A 297 -0.70 13.04 39.66
C LYS A 297 0.03 11.79 39.19
N ALA A 298 1.34 11.90 38.94
CA ALA A 298 2.16 10.79 38.49
C ALA A 298 2.26 9.69 39.55
N ILE A 299 2.37 10.05 40.83
CA ILE A 299 2.33 9.10 41.97
C ILE A 299 0.97 8.40 42.02
N ARG A 300 -0.15 9.13 41.99
CA ARG A 300 -1.51 8.54 41.97
C ARG A 300 -1.74 7.60 40.78
N SER A 301 -1.18 7.94 39.62
CA SER A 301 -1.30 7.13 38.40
C SER A 301 -0.41 5.89 38.44
N LYS A 302 0.78 5.98 39.06
CA LYS A 302 1.69 4.85 39.32
C LYS A 302 1.10 3.86 40.32
N GLU A 303 0.42 4.35 41.36
CA GLU A 303 -0.33 3.52 42.33
C GLU A 303 -1.52 2.78 41.67
N ALA A 304 -2.16 3.38 40.66
CA ALA A 304 -3.23 2.74 39.88
C ALA A 304 -2.72 1.76 38.81
N ALA A 305 -1.51 1.97 38.27
CA ALA A 305 -0.90 1.12 37.25
C ALA A 305 -0.33 -0.22 37.80
N LEU A 306 -0.06 -0.30 39.11
CA LEU A 306 0.43 -1.52 39.79
C LEU A 306 -0.60 -2.69 39.84
N VAL A 307 -1.74 -2.55 39.16
CA VAL A 307 -2.79 -3.58 38.98
C VAL A 307 -2.85 -4.11 37.52
N GLY A 308 -2.00 -3.66 36.61
CA GLY A 308 -1.97 -4.15 35.22
C GLY A 308 -0.59 -4.11 34.58
N ASN A 309 -0.06 -5.29 34.22
CA ASN A 309 1.20 -5.45 33.48
C ASN A 309 1.06 -4.97 32.03
N ASP A 310 1.85 -3.99 31.63
CA ASP A 310 2.21 -3.78 30.21
C ASP A 310 3.61 -3.14 30.09
N ASP A 311 4.58 -3.98 29.74
CA ASP A 311 5.97 -3.61 29.43
C ASP A 311 6.12 -3.37 27.92
N ASN A 312 6.15 -2.12 27.48
CA ASN A 312 6.55 -1.78 26.11
C ASN A 312 7.04 -0.33 25.98
N VAL A 313 8.17 -0.01 26.64
CA VAL A 313 8.95 1.20 26.30
C VAL A 313 10.43 0.91 26.51
N LEU A 314 11.07 0.19 25.57
CA LEU A 314 12.54 0.14 25.50
C LEU A 314 13.09 -0.41 24.17
N PHE A 315 12.71 0.15 23.01
CA PHE A 315 13.37 -0.22 21.73
C PHE A 315 13.53 0.94 20.73
N GLU A 316 13.66 2.17 21.22
CA GLU A 316 13.85 3.36 20.38
C GLU A 316 15.14 4.13 20.68
N TYR A 317 16.10 3.46 21.32
CA TYR A 317 17.44 3.99 21.51
C TYR A 317 18.42 2.96 20.96
N LEU A 318 18.91 3.18 19.73
CA LEU A 318 20.29 2.96 19.26
C LEU A 318 20.38 2.95 17.71
N GLY A 319 20.43 4.15 17.11
CA GLY A 319 21.45 4.57 16.13
C GLY A 319 21.55 3.89 14.76
N HIS A 320 21.04 4.58 13.74
CA HIS A 320 21.44 4.55 12.33
C HIS A 320 21.43 3.21 11.58
N ARG A 321 20.25 2.58 11.49
CA ARG A 321 19.89 1.62 10.43
C ARG A 321 18.81 2.14 9.47
N GLU A 322 18.32 3.36 9.67
CA GLU A 322 17.10 3.89 9.05
C GLU A 322 17.25 4.25 7.57
N TYR A 323 18.46 4.59 7.12
CA TYR A 323 18.72 5.01 5.74
C TYR A 323 19.05 3.86 4.78
N ILE A 324 19.37 2.67 5.31
CA ILE A 324 19.83 1.54 4.51
C ILE A 324 18.69 0.98 3.66
N ASP A 325 18.88 1.01 2.34
CA ASP A 325 17.88 0.67 1.33
C ASP A 325 16.57 1.45 1.47
N THR A 326 16.55 2.58 2.19
CA THR A 326 15.34 3.39 2.37
C THR A 326 15.21 4.35 1.19
N LEU A 327 14.03 4.34 0.57
CA LEU A 327 13.72 5.21 -0.55
C LEU A 327 13.51 6.62 -0.01
N GLN A 328 14.40 7.52 -0.38
CA GLN A 328 14.22 8.95 -0.25
C GLN A 328 14.03 9.52 -1.64
N MET A 329 13.53 10.73 -1.71
CA MET A 329 13.51 11.41 -2.99
C MET A 329 14.60 12.44 -3.12
N PRO A 330 15.06 12.67 -4.37
CA PRO A 330 15.96 13.77 -4.66
C PRO A 330 15.36 15.07 -4.13
N LEU A 331 16.20 15.86 -3.46
CA LEU A 331 15.84 17.20 -3.05
C LEU A 331 15.62 18.06 -4.30
N GLN A 332 14.86 19.13 -4.16
CA GLN A 332 14.59 20.10 -5.25
C GLN A 332 14.79 21.54 -4.75
N PRO A 333 16.02 21.96 -4.41
CA PRO A 333 16.26 23.25 -3.74
C PRO A 333 15.84 24.48 -4.56
N LEU A 334 15.77 24.35 -5.89
CA LEU A 334 15.25 25.41 -6.75
C LEU A 334 13.73 25.54 -6.65
N ALA A 335 12.99 24.45 -6.46
CA ALA A 335 11.53 24.47 -6.36
C ALA A 335 11.09 24.75 -4.91
N ASP A 336 11.71 24.06 -3.95
CA ASP A 336 11.35 24.04 -2.54
C ASP A 336 12.40 24.71 -1.67
N ASN A 337 11.96 25.48 -0.67
CA ASN A 337 12.85 26.02 0.35
C ASN A 337 13.22 24.91 1.34
N LEU A 338 14.51 24.55 1.38
CA LEU A 338 15.03 23.56 2.33
C LEU A 338 14.93 24.04 3.78
N ASP A 339 14.74 23.10 4.71
CA ASP A 339 14.75 23.36 6.15
C ASP A 339 16.19 23.46 6.73
N SER A 340 16.30 24.08 7.90
CA SER A 340 17.59 24.27 8.60
C SER A 340 18.25 22.94 8.99
N GLY A 341 17.46 21.91 9.31
CA GLY A 341 17.98 20.58 9.64
C GLY A 341 18.71 19.94 8.46
N THR A 342 18.16 20.09 7.25
CA THR A 342 18.74 19.61 6.00
C THR A 342 20.06 20.29 5.73
N TYR A 343 20.13 21.62 5.89
CA TYR A 343 21.41 22.35 5.80
C TYR A 343 22.43 21.89 6.86
N ALA A 344 21.99 21.60 8.09
CA ALA A 344 22.89 21.07 9.12
C ALA A 344 23.50 19.73 8.75
N ILE A 345 22.70 18.81 8.19
CA ILE A 345 23.20 17.53 7.68
C ILE A 345 24.21 17.77 6.55
N PHE A 346 23.95 18.72 5.65
CA PHE A 346 24.91 19.08 4.59
C PHE A 346 26.23 19.63 5.12
N GLU A 347 26.21 20.30 6.28
CA GLU A 347 27.36 20.91 6.92
C GLU A 347 28.22 19.92 7.72
N GLU A 348 27.68 18.75 8.08
CA GLU A 348 28.44 17.68 8.74
C GLU A 348 29.48 17.04 7.81
N ASP A 349 29.34 17.15 6.48
CA ASP A 349 30.31 16.61 5.52
C ASP A 349 31.52 17.54 5.35
N SER A 350 32.51 17.37 6.22
CA SER A 350 33.75 18.14 6.15
C SER A 350 34.54 17.92 4.86
N VAL A 351 34.51 16.70 4.30
CA VAL A 351 35.30 16.32 3.11
C VAL A 351 34.85 17.13 1.89
N LYS A 352 33.55 17.35 1.73
CA LYS A 352 33.00 18.22 0.69
C LYS A 352 33.59 19.63 0.78
N TYR A 353 33.48 20.28 1.94
CA TYR A 353 33.93 21.67 2.10
C TYR A 353 35.46 21.80 2.03
N ASP A 354 36.21 20.79 2.47
CA ASP A 354 37.67 20.78 2.35
C ASP A 354 38.12 20.77 0.88
N LEU A 355 37.47 19.96 0.03
CA LEU A 355 37.75 19.93 -1.42
C LEU A 355 37.35 21.23 -2.11
N TYR A 356 36.21 21.82 -1.72
CA TYR A 356 35.83 23.16 -2.20
C TYR A 356 36.83 24.22 -1.76
N ARG A 357 37.31 24.19 -0.51
CA ARG A 357 38.34 25.11 0.00
C ARG A 357 39.61 25.01 -0.82
N GLU A 358 40.09 23.79 -1.11
CA GLU A 358 41.28 23.57 -1.93
C GLU A 358 41.10 24.11 -3.37
N ALA A 359 39.94 23.82 -4.00
CA ALA A 359 39.62 24.31 -5.32
C ALA A 359 39.57 25.85 -5.39
N ILE A 360 38.96 26.48 -4.39
CA ILE A 360 38.88 27.95 -4.27
C ILE A 360 40.27 28.57 -4.09
N CYS A 361 41.12 28.00 -3.22
CA CYS A 361 42.50 28.44 -3.05
C CYS A 361 43.27 28.42 -4.37
N HIS A 362 43.16 27.33 -5.13
CA HIS A 362 43.82 27.22 -6.43
C HIS A 362 43.26 28.20 -7.48
N ALA A 363 41.95 28.44 -7.49
CA ALA A 363 41.34 29.41 -8.39
C ALA A 363 41.80 30.84 -8.07
N ILE A 364 41.88 31.20 -6.78
CA ILE A 364 42.42 32.48 -6.33
C ILE A 364 43.88 32.65 -6.76
N GLU A 365 44.72 31.64 -6.55
CA GLU A 365 46.14 31.66 -6.96
C GLU A 365 46.33 31.93 -8.46
N ASP A 366 45.41 31.46 -9.30
CA ASP A 366 45.45 31.69 -10.74
C ASP A 366 44.86 33.03 -11.16
N LEU A 367 43.75 33.45 -10.55
CA LEU A 367 43.14 34.75 -10.83
C LEU A 367 44.06 35.91 -10.44
N VAL A 368 44.82 35.80 -9.35
CA VAL A 368 45.82 36.83 -8.98
C VAL A 368 46.87 37.02 -10.08
N LYS A 369 47.27 35.94 -10.79
CA LYS A 369 48.21 36.05 -11.93
C LYS A 369 47.59 36.74 -13.14
N ILE A 370 46.27 36.72 -13.27
CA ILE A 370 45.52 37.34 -14.36
C ILE A 370 45.25 38.82 -14.08
N VAL A 371 44.82 39.14 -12.86
CA VAL A 371 44.43 40.50 -12.44
C VAL A 371 45.64 41.42 -12.24
N GLY A 372 46.83 40.88 -11.94
CA GLY A 372 48.06 41.66 -11.85
C GLY A 372 48.14 42.53 -10.60
N GLU A 373 48.47 43.82 -10.75
CA GLU A 373 48.78 44.73 -9.63
C GLU A 373 47.54 45.17 -8.82
N GLU A 374 46.32 45.14 -9.39
CA GLU A 374 45.11 45.62 -8.69
C GLU A 374 44.65 44.69 -7.55
N GLN A 375 45.07 43.42 -7.55
CA GLN A 375 44.81 42.37 -6.54
C GLN A 375 43.39 42.38 -5.94
N SER A 376 42.38 42.80 -6.71
CA SER A 376 40.98 42.78 -6.30
C SER A 376 40.19 41.82 -7.18
N ILE A 377 39.49 40.87 -6.55
CA ILE A 377 38.75 39.81 -7.25
C ILE A 377 37.29 39.85 -6.78
N VAL A 378 36.36 39.89 -7.72
CA VAL A 378 34.92 39.84 -7.45
C VAL A 378 34.46 38.38 -7.39
N VAL A 379 33.95 37.94 -6.23
CA VAL A 379 33.53 36.55 -5.99
C VAL A 379 32.02 36.48 -5.73
N TYR A 380 31.33 35.62 -6.47
CA TYR A 380 29.92 35.31 -6.27
C TYR A 380 29.76 33.88 -5.77
N LEU A 381 29.08 33.72 -4.63
CA LEU A 381 28.54 32.45 -4.17
C LEU A 381 27.06 32.38 -4.52
N LEU A 382 26.69 31.41 -5.37
CA LEU A 382 25.32 31.24 -5.87
C LEU A 382 24.68 30.01 -5.24
N GLY A 383 23.59 30.22 -4.50
CA GLY A 383 22.98 29.18 -3.66
C GLY A 383 23.80 29.01 -2.38
N ALA A 384 23.82 30.05 -1.55
CA ALA A 384 24.70 30.10 -0.38
C ALA A 384 24.24 29.22 0.79
N GLY A 385 22.97 28.83 0.85
CA GLY A 385 22.38 28.14 2.00
C GLY A 385 22.61 28.93 3.29
N ARG A 386 23.13 28.28 4.34
CA ARG A 386 23.54 28.93 5.60
C ARG A 386 24.97 29.49 5.60
N GLY A 387 25.62 29.49 4.43
CA GLY A 387 26.91 30.14 4.19
C GLY A 387 28.22 29.39 4.50
N PRO A 388 28.30 28.05 4.64
CA PRO A 388 29.58 27.39 4.92
C PRO A 388 30.61 27.64 3.81
N LEU A 389 30.21 27.65 2.52
CA LEU A 389 31.13 27.95 1.42
C LEU A 389 31.62 29.40 1.43
N MET A 390 30.80 30.36 1.85
CA MET A 390 31.25 31.76 1.98
C MET A 390 32.33 31.89 3.06
N GLN A 391 32.17 31.15 4.15
CA GLN A 391 33.20 31.04 5.18
C GLN A 391 34.52 30.50 4.59
N MET A 392 34.46 29.45 3.76
CA MET A 392 35.66 28.90 3.08
C MET A 392 36.31 29.91 2.13
N ILE A 393 35.53 30.73 1.42
CA ILE A 393 36.05 31.77 0.53
C ILE A 393 36.82 32.83 1.32
N ILE A 394 36.27 33.29 2.46
CA ILE A 394 36.94 34.24 3.35
C ILE A 394 38.23 33.63 3.92
N GLU A 395 38.18 32.38 4.38
CA GLU A 395 39.36 31.66 4.87
C GLU A 395 40.44 31.50 3.79
N ALA A 396 40.05 31.26 2.53
CA ALA A 396 40.99 31.17 1.42
C ALA A 396 41.72 32.49 1.16
N GLU A 397 41.04 33.63 1.26
CA GLU A 397 41.67 34.96 1.21
C GLU A 397 42.67 35.15 2.36
N GLU A 398 42.28 34.80 3.59
CA GLU A 398 43.14 34.90 4.77
C GLU A 398 44.38 34.01 4.65
N LEU A 399 44.22 32.78 4.19
CA LEU A 399 45.32 31.83 3.96
C LEU A 399 46.27 32.31 2.86
N PHE A 400 45.74 32.90 1.78
CA PHE A 400 46.56 33.49 0.72
C PHE A 400 47.39 34.67 1.25
N ASN A 401 46.72 35.60 1.95
CA ASN A 401 47.35 36.78 2.52
C ASN A 401 48.37 36.46 3.62
N ALA A 402 48.15 35.40 4.40
CA ALA A 402 49.09 34.93 5.42
C ALA A 402 50.43 34.45 4.83
N LYS A 403 50.45 33.98 3.58
CA LYS A 403 51.68 33.60 2.86
C LYS A 403 52.43 34.82 2.29
N SER A 404 51.81 35.99 2.21
CA SER A 404 52.42 37.20 1.65
C SER A 404 53.29 37.92 2.67
N CYS A 405 54.57 38.12 2.36
CA CYS A 405 55.52 38.84 3.23
C CYS A 405 55.33 40.37 3.21
N ASN A 406 54.56 40.91 2.26
CA ASN A 406 54.46 42.35 2.01
C ASN A 406 53.03 42.86 2.30
N ARG A 407 52.86 43.64 3.37
CA ARG A 407 51.54 44.15 3.82
C ARG A 407 50.86 45.15 2.88
N ARG A 408 51.57 45.66 1.86
CA ARG A 408 51.05 46.64 0.91
C ARG A 408 50.34 46.00 -0.30
N ASP A 409 50.57 44.70 -0.53
CA ASP A 409 50.06 43.94 -1.67
C ASP A 409 49.22 42.76 -1.14
N LEU A 410 48.15 43.07 -0.40
CA LEU A 410 47.21 42.07 0.09
C LEU A 410 46.05 41.91 -0.90
N LEU A 411 45.73 40.66 -1.20
CA LEU A 411 44.55 40.30 -1.97
C LEU A 411 43.29 40.78 -1.25
N LYS A 412 42.40 41.43 -2.00
CA LYS A 412 41.09 41.86 -1.51
C LYS A 412 39.96 41.23 -2.33
N LEU A 413 39.19 40.35 -1.70
CA LEU A 413 37.98 39.79 -2.29
C LEU A 413 36.77 40.71 -2.05
N GLU A 414 36.04 41.01 -3.12
CA GLU A 414 34.69 41.58 -3.05
C GLU A 414 33.66 40.45 -3.07
N LEU A 415 32.92 40.29 -1.96
CA LEU A 415 32.15 39.07 -1.69
C LEU A 415 30.65 39.31 -1.86
N TYR A 416 30.03 38.55 -2.76
CA TYR A 416 28.59 38.56 -3.01
C TYR A 416 28.00 37.17 -2.73
N SER A 417 27.01 37.11 -1.85
CA SER A 417 26.32 35.86 -1.50
C SER A 417 24.88 35.94 -1.93
N MET A 418 24.47 35.06 -2.84
CA MET A 418 23.11 35.03 -3.38
C MET A 418 22.36 33.78 -2.92
N GLU A 419 21.13 33.99 -2.44
CA GLU A 419 20.27 32.91 -1.94
C GLU A 419 18.80 33.24 -2.23
N LYS A 420 18.06 32.25 -2.74
CA LYS A 420 16.63 32.36 -3.04
C LYS A 420 15.80 32.16 -1.77
N ASN A 421 16.21 31.24 -0.91
CA ASN A 421 15.46 30.89 0.29
C ASN A 421 15.55 32.05 1.30
N ALA A 422 14.47 32.84 1.38
CA ALA A 422 14.35 33.98 2.28
C ALA A 422 14.59 33.62 3.76
N HIS A 423 14.38 32.36 4.14
CA HIS A 423 14.62 31.90 5.52
C HIS A 423 16.12 31.68 5.79
N ALA A 424 16.85 31.14 4.82
CA ALA A 424 18.31 31.05 4.89
C ALA A 424 18.98 32.44 4.83
N ILE A 425 18.33 33.44 4.22
CA ILE A 425 18.80 34.84 4.25
C ILE A 425 18.89 35.38 5.68
N VAL A 426 17.93 35.06 6.56
CA VAL A 426 17.97 35.45 7.99
C VAL A 426 19.25 34.91 8.63
N THR A 427 19.57 33.65 8.35
CA THR A 427 20.79 32.99 8.80
C THR A 427 22.05 33.65 8.25
N LEU A 428 22.08 33.98 6.96
CA LEU A 428 23.20 34.65 6.31
C LEU A 428 23.42 36.05 6.88
N GLN A 429 22.35 36.80 7.14
CA GLN A 429 22.43 38.14 7.74
C GLN A 429 23.01 38.09 9.15
N PHE A 430 22.54 37.14 9.97
CA PHE A 430 23.13 36.88 11.28
C PHE A 430 24.62 36.55 11.16
N ARG A 431 24.98 35.62 10.27
CA ARG A 431 26.36 35.20 10.06
C ARG A 431 27.25 36.35 9.56
N ASN A 432 26.72 37.19 8.68
CA ASN A 432 27.45 38.34 8.17
C ASN A 432 27.75 39.36 9.28
N LYS A 433 26.77 39.63 10.14
CA LYS A 433 26.93 40.56 11.26
C LYS A 433 27.92 40.07 12.30
N TYR A 434 27.80 38.82 12.75
CA TYR A 434 28.56 38.30 13.90
C TYR A 434 29.85 37.58 13.53
N HIS A 435 29.92 36.93 12.36
CA HIS A 435 31.09 36.15 11.93
C HIS A 435 31.88 36.82 10.81
N TRP A 436 31.21 37.37 9.78
CA TRP A 436 31.90 37.96 8.61
C TRP A 436 32.12 39.48 8.72
N LYS A 437 31.80 40.10 9.86
CA LYS A 437 32.03 41.52 10.15
C LYS A 437 31.43 42.45 9.08
N ASN A 438 30.26 42.11 8.56
CA ASN A 438 29.54 42.81 7.49
C ASN A 438 30.33 42.98 6.18
N ARG A 439 31.29 42.09 5.90
CA ARG A 439 32.08 42.13 4.66
C ARG A 439 31.34 41.61 3.42
N VAL A 440 30.34 40.75 3.61
CA VAL A 440 29.66 40.06 2.51
C VAL A 440 28.39 40.83 2.12
N ARG A 441 28.18 41.08 0.82
CA ARG A 441 26.92 41.64 0.32
C ARG A 441 25.93 40.52 0.03
N ILE A 442 24.91 40.40 0.87
CA ILE A 442 23.86 39.38 0.73
C ILE A 442 22.81 39.87 -0.27
N ILE A 443 22.45 39.02 -1.23
CA ILE A 443 21.46 39.27 -2.27
C ILE A 443 20.36 38.22 -2.13
N GLU A 444 19.18 38.66 -1.70
CA GLU A 444 17.98 37.82 -1.73
C GLU A 444 17.41 37.73 -3.15
N GLY A 445 17.18 36.51 -3.61
CA GLY A 445 16.44 36.23 -4.84
C GLY A 445 17.03 35.10 -5.68
N ASP A 446 16.36 34.83 -6.79
CA ASP A 446 16.75 33.80 -7.76
C ASP A 446 17.94 34.25 -8.62
N MET A 447 19.00 33.43 -8.66
CA MET A 447 20.22 33.73 -9.43
C MET A 447 19.97 33.91 -10.93
N ARG A 448 18.89 33.34 -11.46
CA ARG A 448 18.49 33.50 -12.86
C ARG A 448 18.07 34.93 -13.22
N LYS A 449 17.80 35.76 -12.22
CA LYS A 449 17.51 37.20 -12.37
C LYS A 449 18.74 38.08 -12.11
N LEU A 450 19.91 37.50 -11.83
CA LEU A 450 21.12 38.26 -11.50
C LEU A 450 21.64 39.05 -12.71
N SER A 451 21.55 38.48 -13.92
CA SER A 451 22.01 39.13 -15.15
C SER A 451 21.36 40.50 -15.36
N GLU A 452 20.05 40.62 -15.11
CA GLU A 452 19.32 41.89 -15.18
C GLU A 452 19.87 42.94 -14.20
N LYS A 453 20.16 42.52 -12.96
CA LYS A 453 20.67 43.43 -11.91
C LYS A 453 22.10 43.92 -12.20
N VAL A 454 22.96 43.05 -12.73
CA VAL A 454 24.34 43.39 -13.11
C VAL A 454 24.34 44.33 -14.33
N LYS A 455 23.53 44.04 -15.36
CA LYS A 455 23.38 44.91 -16.54
C LYS A 455 22.78 46.29 -16.20
N ALA A 456 21.91 46.35 -15.19
CA ALA A 456 21.38 47.60 -14.66
C ALA A 456 22.42 48.40 -13.83
N GLY A 457 23.64 47.90 -13.67
CA GLY A 457 24.72 48.57 -12.93
C GLY A 457 24.61 48.47 -11.41
N GLN A 458 23.76 47.59 -10.86
CA GLN A 458 23.57 47.45 -9.42
C GLN A 458 24.71 46.69 -8.74
N PHE A 459 25.38 45.80 -9.48
CA PHE A 459 26.46 44.92 -9.01
C PHE A 459 27.51 44.71 -10.13
N PRO A 460 28.81 44.50 -9.79
CA PRO A 460 29.86 44.25 -10.78
C PRO A 460 29.84 42.81 -11.32
N PRO A 461 30.40 42.55 -12.53
CA PRO A 461 30.52 41.20 -13.08
C PRO A 461 31.54 40.34 -12.30
N PRO A 462 31.31 39.04 -12.12
CA PRO A 462 32.18 38.15 -11.33
C PRO A 462 33.52 37.81 -12.02
N ASP A 463 34.57 37.63 -11.23
CA ASP A 463 35.83 36.97 -11.61
C ASP A 463 35.82 35.48 -11.22
N LEU A 464 35.18 35.16 -10.09
CA LEU A 464 35.02 33.80 -9.59
C LEU A 464 33.55 33.55 -9.23
N VAL A 465 32.99 32.46 -9.75
CA VAL A 465 31.67 31.96 -9.40
C VAL A 465 31.83 30.62 -8.68
N VAL A 466 31.26 30.51 -7.49
CA VAL A 466 31.22 29.28 -6.71
C VAL A 466 29.76 28.87 -6.50
N SER A 467 29.47 27.59 -6.72
CA SER A 467 28.14 27.02 -6.49
C SER A 467 28.23 25.55 -6.07
N GLU A 468 27.20 25.07 -5.38
CA GLU A 468 26.98 23.68 -5.04
C GLU A 468 25.48 23.43 -5.22
N LEU A 469 25.11 22.99 -6.42
CA LEU A 469 23.74 22.80 -6.88
C LEU A 469 23.56 21.38 -7.44
N LEU A 470 24.39 20.43 -6.97
CA LEU A 470 24.49 19.09 -7.55
C LEU A 470 23.64 18.11 -6.74
N GLY A 471 22.86 17.30 -7.45
CA GLY A 471 22.15 16.17 -6.85
C GLY A 471 22.92 14.86 -6.97
N SER A 472 22.33 13.78 -6.46
CA SER A 472 22.89 12.41 -6.55
C SER A 472 23.10 11.88 -7.98
N PHE A 473 22.51 12.51 -8.98
CA PHE A 473 22.72 12.22 -10.40
C PHE A 473 23.42 13.38 -11.13
N GLY A 474 24.06 14.29 -10.37
CA GLY A 474 24.76 15.46 -10.88
C GLY A 474 23.79 16.60 -11.21
N ASP A 475 23.11 16.49 -12.35
CA ASP A 475 22.30 17.57 -12.92
C ASP A 475 20.80 17.55 -12.54
N ASN A 476 20.38 16.60 -11.69
CA ASN A 476 18.99 16.41 -11.26
C ASN A 476 18.46 17.48 -10.28
N GLU A 477 19.29 18.44 -9.88
CA GLU A 477 18.91 19.63 -9.10
C GLU A 477 19.01 20.94 -9.92
N LEU A 478 19.05 20.80 -11.25
CA LEU A 478 18.92 21.91 -12.23
C LEU A 478 20.09 22.91 -12.18
N SER A 479 21.27 22.46 -11.74
CA SER A 479 22.52 23.24 -11.82
C SER A 479 22.76 23.85 -13.22
N PRO A 480 22.58 23.14 -14.36
CA PRO A 480 22.82 23.72 -15.67
C PRO A 480 21.94 24.93 -15.95
N GLU A 481 20.63 24.83 -15.71
CA GLU A 481 19.68 25.93 -15.95
C GLU A 481 19.95 27.14 -15.05
N CYS A 482 20.40 26.90 -13.82
CA CYS A 482 20.77 27.95 -12.88
C CYS A 482 22.05 28.68 -13.32
N LEU A 483 23.11 27.97 -13.67
CA LEU A 483 24.41 28.58 -14.00
C LEU A 483 24.45 29.17 -15.42
N ASP A 484 23.74 28.57 -16.38
CA ASP A 484 23.69 29.09 -17.75
C ASP A 484 23.05 30.48 -17.81
N SER A 485 22.10 30.76 -16.91
CA SER A 485 21.36 32.01 -16.84
C SER A 485 22.21 33.26 -16.57
N ILE A 486 23.41 33.08 -16.04
CA ILE A 486 24.35 34.18 -15.74
C ILE A 486 25.54 34.21 -16.69
N THR A 487 25.61 33.29 -17.66
CA THR A 487 26.78 33.16 -18.56
C THR A 487 27.05 34.46 -19.35
N ASP A 488 26.00 35.24 -19.62
CA ASP A 488 26.08 36.47 -20.39
C ASP A 488 26.72 37.66 -19.64
N ILE A 489 26.89 37.56 -18.32
CA ILE A 489 27.58 38.56 -17.48
C ILE A 489 29.00 38.10 -17.08
N LEU A 490 29.43 36.91 -17.49
CA LEU A 490 30.76 36.38 -17.16
C LEU A 490 31.81 36.87 -18.17
N ARG A 491 33.02 37.13 -17.67
CA ARG A 491 34.18 37.44 -18.52
C ARG A 491 34.80 36.14 -19.05
N PRO A 492 35.51 36.15 -20.19
CA PRO A 492 36.25 34.98 -20.67
C PRO A 492 37.27 34.44 -19.66
N THR A 493 37.73 35.28 -18.74
CA THR A 493 38.65 34.93 -17.65
C THR A 493 37.94 34.42 -16.39
N THR A 494 36.61 34.49 -16.32
CA THR A 494 35.84 34.10 -15.14
C THR A 494 35.94 32.60 -14.92
N ILE A 495 36.30 32.20 -13.70
CA ILE A 495 36.36 30.80 -13.29
C ILE A 495 35.03 30.41 -12.64
N SER A 496 34.46 29.27 -13.04
CA SER A 496 33.32 28.64 -12.37
C SER A 496 33.78 27.42 -11.58
N ILE A 497 33.27 27.28 -10.36
CA ILE A 497 33.41 26.08 -9.52
C ILE A 497 32.00 25.57 -9.19
N PRO A 498 31.63 24.32 -9.58
CA PRO A 498 32.44 23.37 -10.34
C PRO A 498 32.67 23.80 -11.79
N GLN A 499 33.76 23.31 -12.39
CA GLN A 499 34.06 23.47 -13.82
C GLN A 499 33.27 22.50 -14.69
N LYS A 500 33.09 21.26 -14.20
CA LYS A 500 32.51 20.18 -14.98
C LYS A 500 31.91 19.13 -14.07
N TYR A 501 30.81 18.53 -14.51
CA TYR A 501 30.28 17.33 -13.87
C TYR A 501 29.66 16.39 -14.88
N THR A 502 29.73 15.10 -14.54
CA THR A 502 29.29 14.01 -15.41
C THR A 502 28.48 13.01 -14.59
N SER A 503 27.28 12.67 -15.07
CA SER A 503 26.44 11.63 -14.48
C SER A 503 26.83 10.24 -14.99
N TYR A 504 26.62 9.21 -14.19
CA TYR A 504 26.97 7.82 -14.48
C TYR A 504 25.84 6.88 -14.10
N VAL A 505 25.67 5.78 -14.84
CA VAL A 505 24.71 4.72 -14.50
C VAL A 505 25.33 3.34 -14.53
N ALA A 506 24.88 2.46 -13.63
CA ALA A 506 25.23 1.05 -13.60
C ALA A 506 23.98 0.17 -13.50
N PRO A 507 23.82 -0.89 -14.32
CA PRO A 507 22.71 -1.81 -14.20
C PRO A 507 22.82 -2.60 -12.89
N ILE A 508 21.73 -2.65 -12.13
CA ILE A 508 21.69 -3.32 -10.82
C ILE A 508 20.61 -4.39 -10.74
N GLN A 509 20.88 -5.36 -9.88
CA GLN A 509 19.94 -6.36 -9.41
C GLN A 509 19.60 -6.09 -7.94
N SER A 510 18.31 -5.88 -7.65
CA SER A 510 17.79 -5.85 -6.29
C SER A 510 16.28 -6.02 -6.27
N VAL A 511 15.84 -7.22 -5.88
CA VAL A 511 14.41 -7.51 -5.67
C VAL A 511 13.87 -6.68 -4.51
N ARG A 512 14.68 -6.45 -3.47
CA ARG A 512 14.29 -5.67 -2.28
C ARG A 512 13.96 -4.22 -2.63
N LEU A 513 14.83 -3.54 -3.37
CA LEU A 513 14.59 -2.15 -3.77
C LEU A 513 13.43 -2.07 -4.78
N HIS A 514 13.33 -3.01 -5.73
CA HIS A 514 12.20 -3.07 -6.66
C HIS A 514 10.85 -3.22 -5.93
N GLN A 515 10.80 -4.11 -4.92
CA GLN A 515 9.62 -4.28 -4.07
C GLN A 515 9.35 -3.06 -3.18
N LYS A 516 10.38 -2.37 -2.67
CA LYS A 516 10.18 -1.13 -1.92
C LYS A 516 9.57 -0.03 -2.81
N VAL A 517 10.03 0.09 -4.05
CA VAL A 517 9.42 1.00 -5.03
C VAL A 517 7.98 0.55 -5.24
N LEU A 518 7.74 -0.76 -5.49
CA LEU A 518 6.39 -1.33 -5.64
C LEU A 518 5.44 -0.96 -4.49
N CYS A 519 5.91 -1.06 -3.25
CA CYS A 519 5.14 -0.76 -2.04
C CYS A 519 4.83 0.73 -1.84
N CYS A 520 5.43 1.64 -2.61
CA CYS A 520 5.01 3.05 -2.61
C CYS A 520 3.59 3.23 -3.19
N SER A 521 3.04 2.23 -3.91
CA SER A 521 1.72 2.28 -4.56
C SER A 521 0.59 1.88 -3.60
N GLY A 522 0.95 1.30 -2.46
CA GLY A 522 0.00 0.76 -1.48
C GLY A 522 -0.43 1.78 -0.45
N GLY A 523 -0.88 2.95 -0.90
CA GLY A 523 -1.46 3.98 -0.04
C GLY A 523 -0.49 5.13 0.25
N THR A 524 -0.69 6.26 -0.43
CA THR A 524 -0.62 7.52 0.30
C THR A 524 -1.55 7.35 1.49
N LYS A 525 -1.03 7.55 2.72
CA LYS A 525 -1.92 7.58 3.89
C LYS A 525 -3.01 8.59 3.57
N TYR A 526 -4.24 8.37 4.04
CA TYR A 526 -5.38 9.24 3.72
C TYR A 526 -5.04 10.75 3.78
N PHE A 527 -4.21 11.14 4.74
CA PHE A 527 -3.76 12.52 5.00
C PHE A 527 -2.57 13.03 4.16
N GLU A 528 -1.96 12.17 3.34
CA GLU A 528 -0.79 12.46 2.49
C GLU A 528 -1.18 12.53 0.99
N ARG A 529 -2.45 12.26 0.64
CA ARG A 529 -2.93 12.25 -0.76
C ARG A 529 -2.88 13.62 -1.45
N GLY A 530 -2.86 14.70 -0.67
CA GLY A 530 -2.78 16.07 -1.14
C GLY A 530 -1.36 16.62 -1.22
N PHE A 531 -0.33 15.82 -0.87
CA PHE A 531 1.05 16.27 -1.05
C PHE A 531 1.34 16.45 -2.55
N PRO A 532 1.99 17.54 -2.97
CA PRO A 532 2.33 17.79 -4.36
C PRO A 532 3.01 16.56 -4.97
N GLY A 533 2.47 16.10 -6.09
CA GLY A 533 3.06 15.02 -6.86
C GLY A 533 4.35 15.52 -7.52
N ARG A 534 5.26 14.61 -7.82
CA ARG A 534 6.58 14.96 -8.40
C ARG A 534 6.53 15.23 -9.90
N GLY A 535 5.34 15.15 -10.47
CA GLY A 535 5.04 15.50 -11.85
C GLY A 535 4.48 16.92 -11.95
N ARG A 536 3.70 17.16 -13.01
CA ARG A 536 3.13 18.50 -13.29
C ARG A 536 1.81 18.78 -12.58
N LEU A 537 1.34 17.84 -11.77
CA LEU A 537 0.02 17.88 -11.15
C LEU A 537 0.11 18.54 -9.79
N GLU A 538 -0.76 19.53 -9.58
CA GLU A 538 -0.92 20.21 -8.30
C GLU A 538 -2.10 19.62 -7.51
N PRO A 539 -2.08 19.68 -6.18
CA PRO A 539 -3.20 19.26 -5.36
C PRO A 539 -4.45 20.10 -5.62
N VAL A 540 -5.61 19.44 -5.71
CA VAL A 540 -6.91 20.08 -5.94
C VAL A 540 -7.81 19.90 -4.71
N LYS A 541 -8.55 20.95 -4.35
CA LYS A 541 -9.55 20.92 -3.28
C LYS A 541 -10.77 20.10 -3.74
N LEU A 542 -11.14 19.08 -2.97
CA LEU A 542 -12.28 18.21 -3.21
C LEU A 542 -13.58 18.78 -2.62
N GLN A 543 -14.72 18.19 -2.99
CA GLN A 543 -16.03 18.61 -2.50
C GLN A 543 -16.20 18.47 -0.98
N ASP A 544 -15.47 17.54 -0.35
CA ASP A 544 -15.45 17.32 1.09
C ASP A 544 -14.53 18.31 1.85
N GLY A 545 -13.93 19.27 1.15
CA GLY A 545 -13.02 20.28 1.72
C GLY A 545 -11.56 19.84 1.86
N THR A 546 -11.24 18.57 1.60
CA THR A 546 -9.87 18.03 1.65
C THR A 546 -9.11 18.28 0.35
N TYR A 547 -7.81 17.96 0.28
CA TYR A 547 -7.01 18.06 -0.95
C TYR A 547 -6.46 16.70 -1.38
N ALA A 548 -6.42 16.47 -2.69
CA ALA A 548 -5.79 15.29 -3.30
C ALA A 548 -5.16 15.64 -4.65
N LEU A 549 -4.14 14.87 -5.05
CA LEU A 549 -3.66 14.92 -6.43
C LEU A 549 -4.71 14.35 -7.40
N PRO A 550 -4.88 14.93 -8.59
CA PRO A 550 -5.70 14.36 -9.65
C PRO A 550 -5.24 12.94 -10.01
N GLU A 551 -6.20 12.03 -10.21
CA GLU A 551 -5.90 10.66 -10.65
C GLU A 551 -5.31 10.67 -12.07
N CYS A 552 -4.14 10.06 -12.25
CA CYS A 552 -3.49 9.87 -13.54
C CYS A 552 -3.21 8.38 -13.73
N PRO A 553 -4.00 7.65 -14.53
CA PRO A 553 -3.87 6.19 -14.71
C PRO A 553 -2.50 5.75 -15.26
N GLU A 554 -1.81 6.64 -15.97
CA GLU A 554 -0.53 6.38 -16.64
C GLU A 554 0.69 6.57 -15.71
N ALA A 555 0.52 7.29 -14.60
CA ALA A 555 1.60 7.63 -13.69
C ALA A 555 2.00 6.41 -12.84
N SER A 556 3.28 6.03 -12.88
CA SER A 556 3.84 5.02 -12.00
C SER A 556 4.93 5.60 -11.12
N GLN A 557 4.99 5.18 -9.86
CA GLN A 557 6.14 5.43 -8.98
C GLN A 557 7.47 4.90 -9.55
N PHE A 558 7.42 3.96 -10.50
CA PHE A 558 8.59 3.45 -11.21
C PHE A 558 9.10 4.44 -12.27
N ASP A 559 8.38 5.52 -12.53
CA ASP A 559 8.76 6.60 -13.44
C ASP A 559 9.36 7.79 -12.65
N GLU A 560 9.84 7.54 -11.44
CA GLU A 560 10.51 8.52 -10.58
C GLU A 560 11.96 8.09 -10.26
N ILE A 561 12.84 9.08 -10.05
CA ILE A 561 14.19 8.86 -9.53
C ILE A 561 14.15 8.94 -8.01
N TYR A 562 14.86 8.03 -7.34
CA TYR A 562 14.97 7.99 -5.88
C TYR A 562 16.43 8.21 -5.47
N VAL A 563 16.67 8.60 -4.22
CA VAL A 563 17.98 8.61 -3.57
C VAL A 563 17.99 7.52 -2.52
N VAL A 564 19.01 6.65 -2.55
CA VAL A 564 19.05 5.44 -1.73
C VAL A 564 20.47 5.14 -1.29
N CYS A 565 20.67 4.93 0.02
CA CYS A 565 21.88 4.28 0.52
C CYS A 565 21.81 2.78 0.20
N MET A 566 22.30 2.40 -0.99
CA MET A 566 22.18 1.05 -1.53
C MET A 566 23.10 0.07 -0.83
N ARG A 567 22.54 -0.95 -0.18
CA ARG A 567 23.30 -2.06 0.44
C ARG A 567 22.90 -3.41 -0.13
N SER A 568 21.60 -3.63 -0.33
CA SER A 568 21.08 -4.89 -0.84
C SER A 568 21.02 -4.89 -2.36
N VAL A 569 22.13 -4.61 -3.03
CA VAL A 569 22.24 -4.51 -4.49
C VAL A 569 23.40 -5.35 -5.02
N CYS A 570 23.23 -5.87 -6.23
CA CYS A 570 24.29 -6.51 -7.00
C CYS A 570 24.47 -5.73 -8.30
N GLU A 571 25.63 -5.08 -8.48
CA GLU A 571 25.98 -4.42 -9.74
C GLU A 571 26.27 -5.47 -10.82
N LEU A 572 25.58 -5.36 -11.96
CA LEU A 572 25.68 -6.31 -13.07
C LEU A 572 26.78 -5.94 -14.07
N ALA A 573 27.14 -4.66 -14.13
CA ALA A 573 28.23 -4.12 -14.94
C ALA A 573 28.77 -2.84 -14.29
N LYS A 574 29.99 -2.44 -14.68
CA LYS A 574 30.61 -1.20 -14.19
C LYS A 574 29.82 0.04 -14.64
N PRO A 575 29.78 1.11 -13.83
CA PRO A 575 29.17 2.38 -14.21
C PRO A 575 29.77 2.95 -15.50
N LYS A 576 28.91 3.56 -16.33
CA LYS A 576 29.29 4.27 -17.55
C LYS A 576 28.74 5.69 -17.53
N ALA A 577 29.48 6.63 -18.13
CA ALA A 577 29.10 8.03 -18.22
C ALA A 577 27.83 8.22 -19.08
N VAL A 578 27.00 9.21 -18.71
CA VAL A 578 25.70 9.50 -19.32
C VAL A 578 25.65 10.94 -19.83
N PHE A 579 25.47 11.92 -18.94
CA PHE A 579 25.38 13.34 -19.32
C PHE A 579 26.56 14.11 -18.77
N ASN A 580 27.04 15.07 -19.56
CA ASN A 580 28.14 15.94 -19.20
C ASN A 580 27.73 17.41 -19.35
N PHE A 581 28.12 18.22 -18.36
CA PHE A 581 27.93 19.66 -18.34
C PHE A 581 29.22 20.36 -17.92
N GLU A 582 29.50 21.49 -18.56
CA GLU A 582 30.72 22.29 -18.38
C GLU A 582 30.32 23.74 -18.15
N HIS A 583 30.94 24.36 -17.15
CA HIS A 583 30.65 25.73 -16.72
C HIS A 583 31.94 26.55 -16.70
N PRO A 584 31.94 27.78 -17.25
CA PRO A 584 30.80 28.43 -17.91
C PRO A 584 30.44 27.89 -19.31
N ASN A 585 29.14 27.80 -19.63
CA ASN A 585 28.63 27.34 -20.93
C ASN A 585 28.65 28.46 -21.99
N PHE A 586 29.83 29.00 -22.32
CA PHE A 586 29.96 30.11 -23.29
C PHE A 586 29.46 29.75 -24.70
N GLU A 587 29.48 28.47 -25.06
CA GLU A 587 28.98 27.98 -26.35
C GLU A 587 27.44 27.91 -26.41
N GLN A 588 26.74 28.19 -25.30
CA GLN A 588 25.29 28.10 -25.19
C GLN A 588 24.74 26.75 -25.68
N LYS A 589 25.45 25.66 -25.36
CA LYS A 589 24.97 24.32 -25.66
C LYS A 589 23.61 24.14 -24.99
N SER A 590 22.63 23.59 -25.73
CA SER A 590 21.35 23.19 -25.14
C SER A 590 21.60 22.35 -23.90
N ASN A 591 20.72 22.37 -22.89
CA ASN A 591 20.81 21.48 -21.73
C ASN A 591 20.02 20.17 -21.90
N ALA A 592 19.25 20.03 -22.99
CA ALA A 592 18.57 18.78 -23.32
C ALA A 592 19.59 17.75 -23.81
N ARG A 593 19.47 16.50 -23.36
CA ARG A 593 20.43 15.42 -23.67
C ARG A 593 19.68 14.15 -24.06
N SER A 594 20.30 13.32 -24.90
CA SER A 594 19.87 11.95 -25.16
C SER A 594 21.11 11.06 -25.17
N ALA A 595 21.06 9.92 -24.49
CA ALA A 595 22.16 8.98 -24.38
C ALA A 595 21.66 7.54 -24.55
N CYS A 596 22.47 6.73 -25.23
CA CYS A 596 22.26 5.31 -25.45
C CYS A 596 23.50 4.57 -24.92
N ILE A 597 23.35 3.88 -23.80
CA ILE A 597 24.45 3.24 -23.07
C ILE A 597 24.28 1.72 -23.13
N GLN A 598 25.24 1.07 -23.77
CA GLN A 598 25.26 -0.39 -23.92
C GLN A 598 26.03 -1.04 -22.77
N PHE A 599 25.49 -2.10 -22.16
CA PHE A 599 26.11 -2.89 -21.10
C PHE A 599 26.11 -4.38 -21.45
N THR A 600 27.28 -5.01 -21.40
CA THR A 600 27.43 -6.46 -21.47
C THR A 600 27.38 -7.05 -20.06
N VAL A 601 26.43 -7.94 -19.79
CA VAL A 601 26.34 -8.63 -18.49
C VAL A 601 27.25 -9.86 -18.49
N ASP A 602 28.49 -9.69 -18.03
CA ASP A 602 29.50 -10.75 -17.98
C ASP A 602 30.12 -10.92 -16.58
N MET A 603 29.26 -11.13 -15.58
CA MET A 603 29.72 -11.50 -14.24
C MET A 603 30.41 -12.86 -14.31
N GLN A 604 31.65 -12.93 -13.82
CA GLN A 604 32.45 -14.15 -13.70
C GLN A 604 31.85 -15.07 -12.62
N SER A 605 30.73 -15.73 -12.94
CA SER A 605 30.17 -16.82 -12.14
C SER A 605 30.44 -18.14 -12.85
N GLU A 606 31.12 -19.06 -12.16
CA GLU A 606 31.34 -20.43 -12.64
C GLU A 606 30.07 -21.30 -12.56
N CYS A 607 28.99 -20.81 -11.90
CA CYS A 607 27.82 -21.63 -11.56
C CYS A 607 26.45 -21.06 -12.00
N SER A 608 26.34 -19.78 -12.42
CA SER A 608 25.06 -19.18 -12.86
C SER A 608 25.19 -18.42 -14.18
N ASN A 609 24.30 -18.73 -15.13
CA ASN A 609 24.18 -18.05 -16.41
C ASN A 609 23.03 -17.02 -16.44
N PHE A 610 22.37 -16.72 -15.30
CA PHE A 610 21.18 -15.85 -15.28
C PHE A 610 21.25 -14.77 -14.19
N PHE A 611 20.74 -13.58 -14.54
CA PHE A 611 20.68 -12.38 -13.70
C PHE A 611 19.29 -11.74 -13.77
N GLN A 612 18.96 -10.82 -12.85
CA GLN A 612 17.71 -10.05 -12.86
C GLN A 612 18.00 -8.55 -12.79
N LEU A 613 17.73 -7.82 -13.87
CA LEU A 613 17.82 -6.37 -13.91
C LEU A 613 16.57 -5.75 -13.30
N MET A 614 16.75 -4.87 -12.31
CA MET A 614 15.65 -4.10 -11.71
C MET A 614 15.61 -2.63 -12.14
N GLY A 615 16.73 -2.12 -12.63
CA GLY A 615 16.95 -0.69 -12.87
C GLY A 615 18.43 -0.37 -12.83
N PHE A 616 18.74 0.92 -12.68
CA PHE A 616 20.08 1.46 -12.70
C PHE A 616 20.37 2.26 -11.44
N ALA A 617 21.56 2.07 -10.89
CA ALA A 617 22.11 2.99 -9.91
C ALA A 617 22.73 4.18 -10.65
N GLY A 618 22.38 5.40 -10.23
CA GLY A 618 22.90 6.65 -10.75
C GLY A 618 23.93 7.26 -9.80
N TYR A 619 24.97 7.85 -10.37
CA TYR A 619 26.09 8.47 -9.68
C TYR A 619 26.53 9.73 -10.42
N PHE A 620 27.48 10.47 -9.86
CA PHE A 620 28.17 11.54 -10.59
C PHE A 620 29.62 11.72 -10.15
N THR A 621 30.38 12.42 -10.99
CA THR A 621 31.67 13.02 -10.68
C THR A 621 31.63 14.50 -10.98
N ALA A 622 32.20 15.34 -10.13
CA ALA A 622 32.36 16.77 -10.38
C ALA A 622 33.82 17.19 -10.23
N GLN A 623 34.37 17.76 -11.29
CA GLN A 623 35.64 18.45 -11.26
C GLN A 623 35.40 19.89 -10.78
N LEU A 624 35.88 20.19 -9.57
CA LEU A 624 35.69 21.49 -8.95
C LEU A 624 36.57 22.54 -9.64
N TYR A 625 37.90 22.36 -9.54
CA TYR A 625 38.90 23.18 -10.22
C TYR A 625 40.22 22.41 -10.29
N ARG A 626 40.90 22.40 -11.44
CA ARG A 626 42.15 21.63 -11.67
C ARG A 626 42.00 20.15 -11.27
N ASN A 627 42.79 19.68 -10.31
CA ASN A 627 42.84 18.30 -9.85
C ASN A 627 41.86 18.03 -8.69
N CYS A 628 41.20 19.05 -8.15
CA CYS A 628 40.21 18.90 -7.09
C CYS A 628 38.92 18.33 -7.70
N GLN A 629 38.61 17.08 -7.35
CA GLN A 629 37.45 16.36 -7.85
C GLN A 629 36.70 15.70 -6.68
N LEU A 630 35.37 15.73 -6.75
CA LEU A 630 34.50 14.92 -5.91
C LEU A 630 33.75 13.90 -6.76
N SER A 631 33.49 12.73 -6.20
CA SER A 631 32.87 11.62 -6.92
C SER A 631 32.15 10.69 -5.96
N ILE A 632 30.95 10.27 -6.35
CA ILE A 632 30.21 9.18 -5.71
C ILE A 632 30.16 7.91 -6.55
N VAL A 633 30.85 7.90 -7.70
CA VAL A 633 31.02 6.69 -8.53
C VAL A 633 31.84 5.66 -7.72
N PRO A 634 31.40 4.40 -7.56
CA PRO A 634 32.04 3.43 -6.67
C PRO A 634 33.55 3.25 -6.87
N GLN A 635 34.05 3.26 -8.12
CA GLN A 635 35.48 3.08 -8.41
C GLN A 635 36.34 4.29 -8.03
N THR A 636 35.76 5.48 -8.05
CA THR A 636 36.45 6.76 -7.80
C THR A 636 35.84 7.50 -6.62
N HIS A 637 35.16 6.79 -5.71
CA HIS A 637 34.40 7.40 -4.63
C HIS A 637 35.34 8.20 -3.71
N THR A 638 35.01 9.47 -3.47
CA THR A 638 35.78 10.32 -2.55
C THR A 638 35.68 9.75 -1.15
N LYS A 639 36.81 9.39 -0.55
CA LYS A 639 36.84 8.72 0.75
C LYS A 639 36.29 9.64 1.85
N GLY A 640 35.28 9.16 2.58
CA GLY A 640 34.68 9.90 3.70
C GLY A 640 33.56 10.89 3.32
N LEU A 641 33.24 11.02 2.03
CA LEU A 641 32.13 11.84 1.54
C LEU A 641 30.79 11.18 1.90
N VAL A 642 29.86 11.95 2.46
CA VAL A 642 28.53 11.46 2.94
C VAL A 642 27.35 12.32 2.45
N SER A 643 27.61 13.43 1.75
CA SER A 643 26.61 14.38 1.27
C SER A 643 25.58 13.78 0.30
N TRP A 644 25.95 12.77 -0.48
CA TRP A 644 25.07 12.17 -1.47
C TRP A 644 25.07 10.65 -1.38
N PHE A 645 23.87 10.07 -1.29
CA PHE A 645 23.66 8.66 -1.64
C PHE A 645 23.40 8.51 -3.14
N SER A 646 23.44 7.27 -3.63
CA SER A 646 23.24 6.97 -5.05
C SER A 646 21.80 7.23 -5.49
N ALA A 647 21.64 7.71 -6.73
CA ALA A 647 20.33 7.76 -7.36
C ALA A 647 19.88 6.34 -7.76
N LEU A 648 18.57 6.10 -7.82
CA LEU A 648 17.95 4.89 -8.31
C LEU A 648 17.00 5.26 -9.45
N ILE A 649 17.24 4.68 -10.62
CA ILE A 649 16.41 4.81 -11.83
C ILE A 649 15.77 3.44 -12.06
N PRO A 650 14.57 3.19 -11.52
CA PRO A 650 13.99 1.86 -11.51
C PRO A 650 13.32 1.52 -12.86
N LEU A 651 13.15 0.23 -13.14
CA LEU A 651 12.31 -0.25 -14.24
C LEU A 651 10.99 -0.78 -13.68
N ARG A 652 9.89 -0.57 -14.41
CA ARG A 652 8.55 -1.06 -14.05
C ARG A 652 8.51 -2.58 -13.80
N HIS A 653 9.37 -3.34 -14.47
CA HIS A 653 9.46 -4.79 -14.34
C HIS A 653 10.88 -5.27 -14.06
N LEU A 654 10.99 -6.42 -13.38
CA LEU A 654 12.24 -7.16 -13.25
C LEU A 654 12.49 -7.95 -14.54
N TYR A 655 13.63 -7.70 -15.19
CA TYR A 655 13.99 -8.37 -16.44
C TYR A 655 15.04 -9.46 -16.18
N ARG A 656 14.74 -10.71 -16.57
CA ARG A 656 15.70 -11.81 -16.46
C ARG A 656 16.65 -11.80 -17.64
N LEU A 657 17.94 -11.73 -17.38
CA LEU A 657 19.02 -11.67 -18.37
C LEU A 657 19.88 -12.94 -18.35
N ARG A 658 20.51 -13.26 -19.48
CA ARG A 658 21.53 -14.32 -19.58
C ARG A 658 22.94 -13.73 -19.55
N LYS A 659 23.93 -14.53 -19.16
CA LYS A 659 25.34 -14.18 -19.35
C LYS A 659 25.61 -13.85 -20.83
N GLY A 660 26.26 -12.72 -21.09
CA GLY A 660 26.53 -12.21 -22.43
C GLY A 660 25.34 -11.49 -23.11
N THR A 661 24.22 -11.26 -22.40
CA THR A 661 23.14 -10.41 -22.93
C THR A 661 23.62 -8.96 -23.01
N GLU A 662 23.32 -8.32 -24.13
CA GLU A 662 23.52 -6.88 -24.32
C GLU A 662 22.28 -6.12 -23.86
N VAL A 663 22.45 -5.29 -22.83
CA VAL A 663 21.44 -4.37 -22.30
C VAL A 663 21.73 -2.99 -22.87
N ILE A 664 20.80 -2.44 -23.66
CA ILE A 664 20.92 -1.10 -24.23
C ILE A 664 19.97 -0.19 -23.43
N PHE A 665 20.55 0.71 -22.64
CA PHE A 665 19.81 1.67 -21.82
C PHE A 665 19.71 3.02 -22.53
N HIS A 666 18.49 3.47 -22.74
CA HIS A 666 18.17 4.77 -23.33
C HIS A 666 17.72 5.71 -22.23
N ILE A 667 18.29 6.91 -22.17
CA ILE A 667 17.87 7.97 -21.25
C ILE A 667 17.94 9.33 -21.94
N GLU A 668 16.87 10.11 -21.80
CA GLU A 668 16.74 11.45 -22.32
C GLU A 668 16.48 12.43 -21.18
N ARG A 669 17.22 13.54 -21.17
CA ARG A 669 16.96 14.70 -20.31
C ARG A 669 16.24 15.74 -21.15
N LYS A 670 14.96 15.95 -20.87
CA LYS A 670 14.09 16.88 -21.60
C LYS A 670 13.82 18.14 -20.80
N ILE A 671 13.55 19.22 -21.52
CA ILE A 671 13.35 20.56 -20.96
C ILE A 671 12.13 21.19 -21.61
N ASP A 672 11.34 21.91 -20.80
CA ASP A 672 10.34 22.85 -21.29
C ASP A 672 10.41 24.17 -20.50
N THR A 673 9.43 25.05 -20.72
CA THR A 673 9.37 26.34 -20.03
C THR A 673 9.03 26.25 -18.53
N ARG A 674 8.54 25.10 -18.06
CA ARG A 674 8.08 24.88 -16.68
C ARG A 674 9.04 24.01 -15.86
N GLY A 675 9.93 23.24 -16.48
CA GLY A 675 10.90 22.41 -15.79
C GLY A 675 11.68 21.46 -16.69
N VAL A 676 12.34 20.50 -16.04
CA VAL A 676 13.20 19.48 -16.65
C VAL A 676 12.78 18.11 -16.13
N TRP A 677 12.85 17.09 -16.96
CA TRP A 677 12.55 15.70 -16.56
C TRP A 677 13.41 14.69 -17.33
N TYR A 678 13.41 13.45 -16.85
CA TYR A 678 14.08 12.32 -17.49
C TYR A 678 13.06 11.34 -18.05
N GLU A 679 13.32 10.81 -19.24
CA GLU A 679 12.62 9.66 -19.81
C GLU A 679 13.62 8.55 -20.07
N TRP A 680 13.28 7.30 -19.72
CA TRP A 680 14.20 6.18 -19.92
C TRP A 680 13.48 4.87 -20.29
N PHE A 681 14.20 4.01 -21.02
CA PHE A 681 13.76 2.65 -21.35
C PHE A 681 14.97 1.75 -21.66
N CYS A 682 14.72 0.43 -21.78
CA CYS A 682 15.75 -0.55 -22.12
C CYS A 682 15.36 -1.39 -23.33
N GLU A 683 16.35 -1.72 -24.16
CA GLU A 683 16.28 -2.77 -25.18
C GLU A 683 17.22 -3.92 -24.82
N PHE A 684 16.84 -5.14 -25.21
CA PHE A 684 17.61 -6.36 -24.94
C PHE A 684 17.88 -7.12 -26.24
N GLN A 685 19.14 -7.40 -26.54
CA GLN A 685 19.51 -8.21 -27.71
C GLN A 685 20.04 -9.59 -27.27
N ASP A 686 19.28 -10.65 -27.59
CA ASP A 686 19.67 -12.05 -27.40
C ASP A 686 20.35 -12.60 -28.68
N LEU A 687 21.54 -13.18 -28.54
CA LEU A 687 22.17 -13.99 -29.60
C LEU A 687 21.39 -15.33 -29.74
N LEU A 688 20.49 -15.41 -30.74
CA LEU A 688 19.72 -16.61 -31.16
C LEU A 688 18.77 -17.19 -30.09
N GLY A 689 17.72 -16.43 -29.74
CA GLY A 689 16.74 -16.82 -28.72
C GLY A 689 15.66 -17.84 -29.17
N PRO A 690 15.00 -18.52 -28.21
CA PRO A 690 13.92 -19.51 -28.44
C PRO A 690 12.74 -18.99 -29.27
N ARG A 691 12.47 -17.68 -29.24
CA ARG A 691 11.39 -17.05 -30.00
C ARG A 691 11.55 -17.22 -31.52
N PHE A 692 12.78 -17.22 -32.02
CA PHE A 692 13.07 -17.53 -33.42
C PHE A 692 12.61 -18.96 -33.76
N TRP A 693 13.01 -19.94 -32.94
CA TRP A 693 12.64 -21.35 -33.14
C TRP A 693 11.15 -21.64 -32.91
N ILE A 694 10.51 -20.97 -31.95
CA ILE A 694 9.07 -21.11 -31.65
C ILE A 694 8.23 -20.63 -32.84
N SER A 695 8.65 -19.58 -33.55
CA SER A 695 7.90 -19.09 -34.72
C SER A 695 7.82 -20.10 -35.88
N TYR A 696 8.75 -21.06 -35.94
CA TYR A 696 8.77 -22.12 -36.96
C TYR A 696 8.35 -23.50 -36.44
N TRP A 697 8.01 -23.62 -35.16
CA TRP A 697 7.73 -24.91 -34.50
C TRP A 697 6.55 -25.67 -35.13
N ASN A 698 5.51 -24.95 -35.55
CA ASN A 698 4.33 -25.55 -36.18
C ASN A 698 4.61 -26.22 -37.54
N TYR A 699 5.73 -25.88 -38.19
CA TYR A 699 6.12 -26.46 -39.48
C TYR A 699 7.05 -27.67 -39.33
N TYR A 700 7.62 -27.89 -38.15
CA TYR A 700 8.57 -28.96 -37.88
C TYR A 700 8.00 -30.37 -38.10
N PRO A 701 6.77 -30.73 -37.67
CA PRO A 701 6.22 -32.07 -37.90
C PRO A 701 6.04 -32.40 -39.39
N ILE A 702 5.66 -31.41 -40.20
CA ILE A 702 5.49 -31.59 -41.65
C ILE A 702 6.85 -31.71 -42.31
N LEU A 703 7.79 -30.83 -41.97
CA LEU A 703 9.14 -30.89 -42.52
C LEU A 703 9.79 -32.24 -42.19
N ALA A 704 9.66 -32.71 -40.95
CA ALA A 704 10.16 -34.02 -40.52
C ALA A 704 9.47 -35.18 -41.25
N ASN A 705 8.14 -35.16 -41.41
CA ASN A 705 7.40 -36.19 -42.14
C ASN A 705 7.75 -36.20 -43.63
N VAL A 706 7.82 -35.03 -44.27
CA VAL A 706 8.22 -34.90 -45.67
C VAL A 706 9.65 -35.39 -45.85
N LEU A 707 10.59 -35.00 -44.99
CA LEU A 707 11.97 -35.49 -45.06
C LEU A 707 12.02 -37.01 -44.89
N TYR A 708 11.38 -37.54 -43.85
CA TYR A 708 11.35 -38.96 -43.53
C TYR A 708 10.76 -39.79 -44.66
N TYR A 709 9.60 -39.43 -45.19
CA TYR A 709 8.96 -40.17 -46.28
C TYR A 709 9.60 -39.91 -47.64
N SER A 710 10.23 -38.76 -47.87
CA SER A 710 11.04 -38.53 -49.07
C SER A 710 12.26 -39.44 -49.07
N VAL A 711 13.00 -39.49 -47.95
CA VAL A 711 14.21 -40.32 -47.82
C VAL A 711 13.87 -41.81 -47.80
N THR A 712 12.77 -42.25 -47.20
CA THR A 712 12.43 -43.69 -47.16
C THR A 712 11.73 -44.15 -48.45
N PHE A 713 10.74 -43.40 -48.94
CA PHE A 713 9.88 -43.85 -50.04
C PHE A 713 10.45 -43.54 -51.43
N LEU A 714 11.14 -42.41 -51.63
CA LEU A 714 11.75 -42.09 -52.95
C LEU A 714 13.02 -42.93 -53.21
N SER A 715 13.76 -43.28 -52.17
CA SER A 715 14.99 -44.11 -52.26
C SER A 715 14.73 -45.60 -52.53
N ALA A 716 13.47 -46.02 -52.58
CA ALA A 716 13.06 -47.42 -52.79
C ALA A 716 13.57 -48.43 -51.75
N VAL A 717 13.96 -47.97 -50.55
CA VAL A 717 14.39 -48.83 -49.45
C VAL A 717 13.18 -49.18 -48.60
N GLN A 718 12.88 -50.47 -48.41
CA GLN A 718 11.72 -50.96 -47.66
C GLN A 718 11.89 -50.73 -46.16
N THR A 719 11.48 -49.60 -45.62
CA THR A 719 11.52 -49.38 -44.16
C THR A 719 10.44 -48.39 -43.69
N VAL A 720 9.23 -48.89 -43.42
CA VAL A 720 8.22 -48.22 -42.56
C VAL A 720 7.47 -49.30 -41.75
N GLY A 721 8.17 -50.05 -40.89
CA GLY A 721 7.57 -51.05 -39.99
C GLY A 721 6.91 -52.28 -40.65
N GLU A 722 6.87 -52.33 -41.99
CA GLU A 722 6.36 -53.44 -42.81
C GLU A 722 7.17 -54.74 -42.63
N GLU A 723 8.39 -54.61 -42.13
CA GLU A 723 9.33 -55.65 -41.72
C GLU A 723 8.80 -56.49 -40.55
N TYR A 724 8.06 -55.87 -39.62
CA TYR A 724 7.50 -56.53 -38.44
C TYR A 724 6.21 -57.32 -38.73
N VAL A 725 5.58 -57.11 -39.90
CA VAL A 725 4.26 -57.70 -40.24
C VAL A 725 4.30 -58.54 -41.53
N ALA A 726 5.47 -58.68 -42.17
CA ALA A 726 5.68 -59.47 -43.39
C ALA A 726 4.68 -59.12 -44.53
N LEU A 727 4.48 -57.82 -44.77
CA LEU A 727 3.59 -57.29 -45.80
C LEU A 727 4.42 -56.75 -46.97
N VAL A 728 4.16 -57.21 -48.20
CA VAL A 728 4.90 -56.73 -49.39
C VAL A 728 3.99 -55.89 -50.30
N PRO A 729 4.43 -54.69 -50.75
CA PRO A 729 3.66 -53.87 -51.67
C PRO A 729 3.65 -54.46 -53.09
N LEU A 730 2.46 -54.63 -53.65
CA LEU A 730 2.20 -55.12 -55.02
C LEU A 730 1.33 -54.11 -55.79
N ILE A 731 1.66 -53.89 -57.05
CA ILE A 731 0.93 -52.96 -57.94
C ILE A 731 0.05 -53.72 -58.94
N SER A 732 0.45 -54.93 -59.34
CA SER A 732 -0.33 -55.87 -60.16
C SER A 732 0.22 -57.29 -60.02
N GLY A 733 -0.56 -58.32 -60.39
CA GLY A 733 -0.34 -59.74 -60.08
C GLY A 733 1.09 -60.28 -60.21
N GLN A 734 1.49 -61.05 -59.21
CA GLN A 734 2.66 -61.94 -59.08
C GLN A 734 4.08 -61.40 -59.36
N GLN A 735 4.30 -60.13 -59.69
CA GLN A 735 5.67 -59.58 -59.78
C GLN A 735 5.92 -58.40 -58.84
N HIS A 736 7.03 -58.48 -58.09
CA HIS A 736 7.53 -57.38 -57.27
C HIS A 736 8.08 -56.25 -58.16
N LYS A 737 7.27 -55.19 -58.35
CA LYS A 737 7.75 -53.91 -58.90
C LYS A 737 7.36 -52.77 -57.98
N VAL A 738 8.36 -51.99 -57.55
CA VAL A 738 8.20 -50.76 -56.78
C VAL A 738 7.51 -49.70 -57.67
N PRO A 739 6.63 -48.83 -57.14
CA PRO A 739 5.92 -47.87 -57.98
C PRO A 739 6.87 -46.88 -58.67
N PHE A 740 6.49 -46.40 -59.86
CA PHE A 740 7.24 -45.34 -60.54
C PHE A 740 7.43 -44.11 -59.64
N PHE A 741 8.57 -43.42 -59.79
CA PHE A 741 8.96 -42.28 -58.95
C PHE A 741 7.86 -41.22 -58.84
N THR A 742 7.16 -40.91 -59.93
CA THR A 742 6.06 -39.94 -59.97
C THR A 742 4.89 -40.32 -59.07
N ARG A 743 4.53 -41.61 -59.00
CA ARG A 743 3.50 -42.11 -58.07
C ARG A 743 3.96 -42.07 -56.62
N ARG A 744 5.25 -42.23 -56.36
CA ARG A 744 5.84 -42.14 -55.01
C ARG A 744 5.93 -40.70 -54.52
N LEU A 745 6.27 -39.77 -55.40
CA LEU A 745 6.23 -38.33 -55.09
C LEU A 745 4.79 -37.88 -54.79
N PHE A 746 3.81 -38.37 -55.56
CA PHE A 746 2.40 -38.12 -55.28
C PHE A 746 1.94 -38.70 -53.94
N PHE A 747 2.52 -39.81 -53.46
CA PHE A 747 2.27 -40.33 -52.11
C PHE A 747 2.75 -39.37 -51.03
N VAL A 748 4.01 -38.93 -51.11
CA VAL A 748 4.59 -38.00 -50.12
C VAL A 748 3.76 -36.71 -50.07
N PHE A 749 3.38 -36.19 -51.25
CA PHE A 749 2.50 -35.03 -51.33
C PHE A 749 1.13 -35.31 -50.70
N SER A 750 0.43 -36.37 -51.12
CA SER A 750 -0.93 -36.66 -50.66
C SER A 750 -1.03 -37.07 -49.19
N PHE A 751 0.05 -37.61 -48.61
CA PHE A 751 0.06 -38.10 -47.23
C PHE A 751 0.60 -37.08 -46.24
N ALA A 752 1.66 -36.34 -46.57
CA ALA A 752 2.30 -35.40 -45.65
C ALA A 752 1.93 -33.93 -45.90
N VAL A 753 1.77 -33.53 -47.17
CA VAL A 753 1.61 -32.11 -47.55
C VAL A 753 0.13 -31.72 -47.75
N ALA A 754 -0.64 -32.57 -48.45
CA ALA A 754 -2.02 -32.27 -48.80
C ALA A 754 -2.96 -32.14 -47.58
N PRO A 755 -2.89 -32.98 -46.52
CA PRO A 755 -3.74 -32.81 -45.34
C PRO A 755 -3.50 -31.46 -44.64
N PHE A 756 -2.24 -31.04 -44.52
CA PHE A 756 -1.89 -29.74 -43.95
C PHE A 756 -2.40 -28.57 -44.79
N LEU A 757 -2.26 -28.65 -46.12
CA LEU A 757 -2.80 -27.64 -47.03
C LEU A 757 -4.33 -27.55 -46.94
N ILE A 758 -5.03 -28.68 -46.90
CA ILE A 758 -6.49 -28.72 -46.77
C ILE A 758 -6.92 -28.09 -45.44
N GLU A 759 -6.24 -28.42 -44.33
CA GLU A 759 -6.54 -27.84 -43.03
C GLU A 759 -6.30 -26.32 -43.00
N LYS A 760 -5.18 -25.84 -43.55
CA LYS A 760 -4.90 -24.39 -43.64
C LYS A 760 -5.86 -23.65 -44.56
N ILE A 761 -6.31 -24.28 -45.65
CA ILE A 761 -7.34 -23.71 -46.53
C ILE A 761 -8.68 -23.63 -45.80
N LEU A 762 -9.08 -24.68 -45.08
CA LEU A 762 -10.33 -24.69 -44.30
C LEU A 762 -10.31 -23.66 -43.17
N GLU A 763 -9.20 -23.54 -42.42
CA GLU A 763 -9.01 -22.49 -41.41
C GLU A 763 -9.15 -21.08 -42.00
N ARG A 764 -8.55 -20.86 -43.18
CA ARG A 764 -8.62 -19.55 -43.83
C ARG A 764 -10.03 -19.25 -44.35
N ILE A 765 -10.76 -20.25 -44.84
CA ILE A 765 -12.15 -20.09 -45.25
C ILE A 765 -13.05 -19.82 -44.05
N GLU A 766 -12.83 -20.52 -42.93
CA GLU A 766 -13.55 -20.34 -41.66
C GLU A 766 -13.34 -18.93 -41.11
N GLY A 767 -12.08 -18.49 -40.96
CA GLY A 767 -11.76 -17.13 -40.49
C GLY A 767 -12.31 -16.04 -41.40
N ASN A 768 -12.19 -16.18 -42.73
CA ASN A 768 -12.79 -15.22 -43.66
C ASN A 768 -14.32 -15.17 -43.56
N LEU A 769 -14.99 -16.29 -43.29
CA LEU A 769 -16.44 -16.32 -43.10
C LEU A 769 -16.86 -15.68 -41.77
N GLU A 770 -16.10 -15.89 -40.69
CA GLU A 770 -16.32 -15.28 -39.37
C GLU A 770 -16.07 -13.77 -39.39
N ASP A 771 -14.93 -13.32 -39.93
CA ASP A 771 -14.59 -11.90 -40.06
C ASP A 771 -15.63 -11.16 -40.92
N SER A 772 -16.14 -11.80 -41.98
CA SER A 772 -17.21 -11.23 -42.82
C SER A 772 -18.59 -11.16 -42.13
N LEU A 773 -18.83 -11.94 -41.07
CA LEU A 773 -20.03 -11.86 -40.24
C LEU A 773 -19.92 -10.79 -39.16
N ILE A 774 -18.69 -10.50 -38.70
CA ILE A 774 -18.36 -9.50 -37.70
C ILE A 774 -18.28 -8.09 -38.33
N ALA A 775 -17.68 -7.96 -39.53
CA ALA A 775 -17.53 -6.70 -40.26
C ALA A 775 -18.84 -6.12 -40.86
N GLY A 776 -20.00 -6.66 -40.52
CA GLY A 776 -21.31 -6.30 -41.04
C GLY A 776 -21.96 -5.06 -40.42
N GLU A 777 -21.18 -4.04 -40.04
CA GLU A 777 -21.65 -2.68 -39.76
C GLU A 777 -21.52 -1.81 -41.02
N THR A 778 -22.14 -2.22 -42.12
CA THR A 778 -22.50 -1.30 -43.21
C THR A 778 -23.81 -1.78 -43.83
N LEU A 779 -24.77 -0.88 -43.90
CA LEU A 779 -26.10 -1.08 -44.48
C LEU A 779 -25.99 -1.77 -45.86
N PHE A 780 -26.92 -2.70 -46.16
CA PHE A 780 -27.11 -3.45 -47.44
C PHE A 780 -26.59 -4.90 -47.57
N PHE A 781 -26.70 -5.74 -46.53
CA PHE A 781 -26.73 -7.20 -46.75
C PHE A 781 -28.12 -7.81 -46.52
N ASN A 782 -28.68 -8.39 -47.59
CA ASN A 782 -30.00 -8.98 -47.65
C ASN A 782 -30.10 -10.16 -46.65
N ARG A 783 -31.15 -10.23 -45.82
CA ARG A 783 -31.32 -11.23 -44.73
C ARG A 783 -31.11 -12.69 -45.18
N LYS A 784 -31.40 -12.97 -46.47
CA LYS A 784 -31.15 -14.26 -47.14
C LYS A 784 -29.67 -14.63 -47.26
N GLN A 785 -28.78 -13.68 -47.57
CA GLN A 785 -27.33 -13.93 -47.71
C GLN A 785 -26.64 -14.16 -46.37
N ARG A 786 -27.05 -13.45 -45.31
CA ARG A 786 -26.51 -13.66 -43.95
C ARG A 786 -26.86 -15.05 -43.41
N ASN A 787 -28.09 -15.52 -43.65
CA ASN A 787 -28.50 -16.88 -43.31
C ASN A 787 -27.75 -17.93 -44.14
N LEU A 788 -27.55 -17.70 -45.44
CA LEU A 788 -26.77 -18.60 -46.30
C LEU A 788 -25.34 -18.75 -45.79
N ARG A 789 -24.67 -17.64 -45.41
CA ARG A 789 -23.31 -17.66 -44.87
C ARG A 789 -23.21 -18.33 -43.50
N LYS A 790 -24.17 -18.11 -42.60
CA LYS A 790 -24.24 -18.85 -41.33
C LYS A 790 -24.41 -20.36 -41.56
N SER A 791 -25.24 -20.76 -42.53
CA SER A 791 -25.37 -22.17 -42.91
C SER A 791 -24.07 -22.72 -43.52
N LEU A 792 -23.34 -21.92 -44.31
CA LEU A 792 -22.06 -22.29 -44.89
C LEU A 792 -20.96 -22.44 -43.83
N LEU A 793 -20.89 -21.55 -42.84
CA LEU A 793 -19.98 -21.66 -41.71
C LEU A 793 -20.28 -22.92 -40.88
N HIS A 794 -21.56 -23.20 -40.61
CA HIS A 794 -21.97 -24.45 -39.96
C HIS A 794 -21.62 -25.69 -40.77
N LEU A 795 -21.70 -25.62 -42.11
CA LEU A 795 -21.31 -26.73 -42.98
C LEU A 795 -19.80 -26.96 -42.95
N VAL A 796 -18.99 -25.91 -43.07
CA VAL A 796 -17.51 -26.00 -43.06
C VAL A 796 -17.00 -26.53 -41.72
N THR A 797 -17.52 -26.01 -40.60
CA THR A 797 -17.21 -26.50 -39.25
C THR A 797 -17.64 -27.96 -39.06
N SER A 798 -18.84 -28.34 -39.54
CA SER A 798 -19.30 -29.74 -39.48
C SER A 798 -18.42 -30.69 -40.31
N ILE A 799 -17.98 -30.27 -41.51
CA ILE A 799 -17.08 -31.07 -42.34
C ILE A 799 -15.73 -31.25 -41.64
N ARG A 800 -15.18 -30.18 -41.05
CA ARG A 800 -13.87 -30.19 -40.38
C ARG A 800 -13.87 -31.07 -39.13
N TYR A 801 -14.82 -30.87 -38.23
CA TYR A 801 -14.82 -31.52 -36.91
C TYR A 801 -15.55 -32.87 -36.87
N THR A 802 -16.47 -33.13 -37.81
CA THR A 802 -17.27 -34.36 -37.81
C THR A 802 -17.07 -35.18 -39.08
N GLY A 803 -17.13 -34.55 -40.26
CA GLY A 803 -17.03 -35.23 -41.55
C GLY A 803 -15.70 -35.93 -41.80
N ILE A 804 -14.58 -35.21 -41.67
CA ILE A 804 -13.23 -35.76 -41.89
C ILE A 804 -12.93 -36.93 -40.93
N PRO A 805 -13.16 -36.82 -39.61
CA PRO A 805 -12.97 -37.95 -38.69
C PRO A 805 -13.83 -39.17 -39.03
N VAL A 806 -15.10 -38.97 -39.45
CA VAL A 806 -15.98 -40.07 -39.87
C VAL A 806 -15.46 -40.76 -41.12
N LEU A 807 -14.94 -40.00 -42.10
CA LEU A 807 -14.32 -40.56 -43.31
C LEU A 807 -13.07 -41.39 -43.00
N TYR A 808 -12.22 -40.93 -42.08
CA TYR A 808 -11.06 -41.71 -41.63
C TYR A 808 -11.49 -43.02 -40.94
N ARG A 809 -12.49 -42.96 -40.05
CA ARG A 809 -13.04 -44.17 -39.40
C ARG A 809 -13.68 -45.13 -40.40
N LEU A 810 -14.40 -44.60 -41.40
CA LEU A 810 -14.98 -45.42 -42.47
C LEU A 810 -13.89 -46.12 -43.27
N ASN A 811 -12.82 -45.40 -43.64
CA ASN A 811 -11.69 -46.01 -44.35
C ASN A 811 -11.01 -47.11 -43.51
N LEU A 812 -10.85 -46.87 -42.20
CA LEU A 812 -10.29 -47.86 -41.27
C LEU A 812 -11.23 -49.08 -41.10
N ALA A 813 -12.54 -48.86 -41.05
CA ALA A 813 -13.53 -49.94 -40.99
C ALA A 813 -13.52 -50.80 -42.25
N LEU A 814 -13.45 -50.17 -43.43
CA LEU A 814 -13.30 -50.86 -44.72
C LEU A 814 -11.98 -51.63 -44.79
N PHE A 815 -10.90 -51.10 -44.23
CA PHE A 815 -9.64 -51.83 -44.09
C PHE A 815 -9.81 -53.10 -43.26
N TYR A 816 -10.44 -53.03 -42.09
CA TYR A 816 -10.67 -54.20 -41.24
C TYR A 816 -11.59 -55.24 -41.89
N LEU A 817 -12.53 -54.83 -42.75
CA LEU A 817 -13.44 -55.74 -43.45
C LEU A 817 -12.80 -56.45 -44.66
N PHE A 818 -12.06 -55.70 -45.48
CA PHE A 818 -11.58 -56.16 -46.78
C PHE A 818 -10.05 -56.37 -46.86
N GLY A 819 -9.29 -55.87 -45.89
CA GLY A 819 -7.86 -56.15 -45.72
C GLY A 819 -6.93 -55.57 -46.79
N THR A 820 -7.35 -54.54 -47.55
CA THR A 820 -6.62 -54.10 -48.76
C THR A 820 -5.84 -52.79 -48.63
N TYR A 821 -6.38 -51.75 -47.99
CA TYR A 821 -5.74 -50.42 -47.93
C TYR A 821 -5.90 -49.75 -46.56
N TYR A 822 -4.80 -49.49 -45.85
CA TYR A 822 -4.85 -48.90 -44.51
C TYR A 822 -5.01 -47.36 -44.52
N TYR A 823 -4.35 -46.67 -45.45
CA TYR A 823 -4.47 -45.22 -45.66
C TYR A 823 -5.13 -44.89 -47.00
N ILE A 824 -5.91 -43.80 -47.04
CA ILE A 824 -6.58 -43.30 -48.26
C ILE A 824 -5.54 -42.95 -49.34
N SER A 825 -4.43 -42.32 -48.95
CA SER A 825 -3.32 -41.99 -49.86
C SER A 825 -2.72 -43.23 -50.55
N LYS A 826 -2.60 -44.35 -49.83
CA LYS A 826 -2.12 -45.64 -50.38
C LYS A 826 -3.13 -46.26 -51.35
N ARG A 827 -4.44 -46.09 -51.09
CA ARG A 827 -5.53 -46.52 -51.98
C ARG A 827 -5.54 -45.77 -53.31
N LEU A 828 -5.37 -44.45 -53.28
CA LEU A 828 -5.33 -43.59 -54.49
C LEU A 828 -4.17 -43.95 -55.44
N ILE A 829 -3.09 -44.53 -54.90
CA ILE A 829 -1.88 -44.87 -55.67
C ILE A 829 -1.90 -46.33 -56.14
N GLY A 830 -2.89 -47.11 -55.68
CA GLY A 830 -3.10 -48.50 -56.09
C GLY A 830 -2.16 -49.51 -55.42
N LEU A 831 -1.49 -49.13 -54.32
CA LEU A 831 -0.56 -49.99 -53.57
C LEU A 831 -1.35 -51.00 -52.70
N LYS A 832 -1.34 -52.28 -53.08
CA LYS A 832 -1.94 -53.37 -52.31
C LYS A 832 -0.88 -54.09 -51.48
N TYR A 833 -1.21 -54.49 -50.25
CA TYR A 833 -0.36 -55.42 -49.48
C TYR A 833 -0.97 -56.82 -49.51
N VAL A 834 -0.12 -57.82 -49.71
CA VAL A 834 -0.50 -59.24 -49.55
C VAL A 834 0.39 -59.82 -48.45
N SER A 835 -0.22 -60.43 -47.43
CA SER A 835 0.49 -61.09 -46.34
C SER A 835 1.02 -62.44 -46.81
N PHE A 836 2.29 -62.75 -46.53
CA PHE A 836 2.97 -63.96 -47.02
C PHE A 836 2.62 -65.24 -46.25
N ARG A 837 1.76 -65.20 -45.22
CA ARG A 837 1.26 -66.41 -44.56
C ARG A 837 -0.12 -66.79 -45.08
N ALA A 838 -0.11 -67.61 -46.12
CA ALA A 838 -1.22 -68.48 -46.43
C ALA A 838 -1.60 -69.30 -45.17
N GLN A 839 -2.87 -69.22 -44.77
CA GLN A 839 -3.56 -70.11 -43.83
C GLN A 839 -2.94 -70.24 -42.42
N SER A 840 -3.33 -69.39 -41.46
CA SER A 840 -3.51 -69.77 -40.03
C SER A 840 -3.83 -68.57 -39.13
N ASN A 841 -5.02 -67.97 -39.29
CA ASN A 841 -5.96 -67.79 -38.16
C ASN A 841 -7.29 -67.24 -38.69
N TYR A 842 -8.19 -68.10 -39.17
CA TYR A 842 -9.53 -67.69 -39.60
C TYR A 842 -10.30 -66.96 -38.46
N GLN A 843 -9.98 -67.25 -37.19
CA GLN A 843 -10.54 -66.54 -36.04
C GLN A 843 -10.15 -65.05 -36.01
N ALA A 844 -8.87 -64.69 -36.24
CA ALA A 844 -8.43 -63.30 -36.23
C ALA A 844 -9.08 -62.47 -37.36
N LEU A 845 -9.30 -63.08 -38.53
CA LEU A 845 -10.03 -62.43 -39.61
C LEU A 845 -11.51 -62.19 -39.24
N SER A 846 -12.11 -63.12 -38.49
CA SER A 846 -13.46 -62.94 -37.95
C SER A 846 -13.51 -61.79 -36.94
N TYR A 847 -12.50 -61.66 -36.07
CA TYR A 847 -12.39 -60.57 -35.10
C TYR A 847 -12.15 -59.22 -35.80
N PHE A 848 -11.28 -59.16 -36.82
CA PHE A 848 -11.10 -57.92 -37.58
C PHE A 848 -12.35 -57.53 -38.36
N ARG A 849 -13.03 -58.49 -39.00
CA ARG A 849 -14.34 -58.21 -39.65
C ARG A 849 -15.40 -57.78 -38.64
N PHE A 850 -15.40 -58.36 -37.45
CA PHE A 850 -16.26 -57.97 -36.34
C PHE A 850 -15.94 -56.55 -35.85
N PHE A 851 -14.67 -56.21 -35.66
CA PHE A 851 -14.26 -54.84 -35.33
C PHE A 851 -14.59 -53.85 -36.45
N GLY A 852 -14.45 -54.25 -37.72
CA GLY A 852 -14.89 -53.46 -38.86
C GLY A 852 -16.40 -53.22 -38.84
N ALA A 853 -17.19 -54.25 -38.55
CA ALA A 853 -18.64 -54.16 -38.38
C ALA A 853 -19.03 -53.28 -37.18
N ILE A 854 -18.32 -53.38 -36.04
CA ILE A 854 -18.51 -52.50 -34.88
C ILE A 854 -18.20 -51.05 -35.25
N ASN A 855 -17.11 -50.79 -35.97
CA ASN A 855 -16.78 -49.43 -36.40
C ASN A 855 -17.84 -48.88 -37.36
N ILE A 856 -18.39 -49.69 -38.28
CA ILE A 856 -19.53 -49.28 -39.10
C ILE A 856 -20.76 -49.01 -38.22
N ALA A 857 -21.08 -49.89 -37.29
CA ALA A 857 -22.22 -49.69 -36.37
C ALA A 857 -22.04 -48.42 -35.53
N GLN A 858 -20.83 -48.14 -35.05
CA GLN A 858 -20.52 -46.93 -34.31
C GLN A 858 -20.63 -45.68 -35.18
N ILE A 859 -20.21 -45.74 -36.45
CA ILE A 859 -20.42 -44.65 -37.41
C ILE A 859 -21.91 -44.42 -37.65
N VAL A 860 -22.68 -45.50 -37.89
CA VAL A 860 -24.14 -45.42 -38.09
C VAL A 860 -24.82 -44.85 -36.85
N SER A 861 -24.46 -45.28 -35.65
CA SER A 861 -24.98 -44.73 -34.39
C SER A 861 -24.59 -43.27 -34.18
N SER A 862 -23.36 -42.88 -34.53
CA SER A 862 -22.92 -41.49 -34.40
C SER A 862 -23.67 -40.58 -35.38
N VAL A 863 -23.89 -41.05 -36.62
CA VAL A 863 -24.70 -40.35 -37.63
C VAL A 863 -26.18 -40.31 -37.20
N ALA A 864 -26.71 -41.40 -36.64
CA ALA A 864 -28.08 -41.46 -36.14
C ALA A 864 -28.30 -40.50 -34.96
N ILE A 865 -27.39 -40.47 -33.97
CA ILE A 865 -27.42 -39.53 -32.85
C ILE A 865 -27.31 -38.09 -33.37
N TRP A 866 -26.43 -37.83 -34.34
CA TRP A 866 -26.30 -36.50 -34.95
C TRP A 866 -27.59 -36.06 -35.66
N ILE A 867 -28.23 -36.96 -36.44
CA ILE A 867 -29.54 -36.69 -37.06
C ILE A 867 -30.62 -36.49 -35.99
N GLN A 868 -30.61 -37.28 -34.91
CA GLN A 868 -31.60 -37.21 -33.84
C GLN A 868 -31.48 -35.91 -33.04
N ASP A 869 -30.26 -35.44 -32.77
CA ASP A 869 -30.00 -34.16 -32.11
C ASP A 869 -30.42 -32.97 -32.98
N GLU A 870 -30.18 -33.05 -34.29
CA GLU A 870 -30.55 -32.00 -35.23
C GLU A 870 -32.07 -31.93 -35.48
N VAL A 871 -32.76 -33.07 -35.46
CA VAL A 871 -34.23 -33.14 -35.48
C VAL A 871 -34.81 -32.67 -34.14
N ARG A 872 -34.22 -33.04 -33.00
CA ARG A 872 -34.66 -32.63 -31.66
C ARG A 872 -34.62 -31.10 -31.53
N LYS A 873 -33.55 -30.45 -31.95
CA LYS A 873 -33.44 -28.97 -31.96
C LYS A 873 -34.55 -28.28 -32.76
N ARG A 874 -35.02 -28.89 -33.86
CA ARG A 874 -36.15 -28.34 -34.64
C ARG A 874 -37.51 -28.57 -33.97
N VAL A 875 -37.67 -29.67 -33.24
CA VAL A 875 -38.93 -30.00 -32.52
C VAL A 875 -39.09 -29.16 -31.24
N THR A 876 -38.01 -28.85 -30.52
CA THR A 876 -38.06 -28.00 -29.30
C THR A 876 -38.55 -26.57 -29.60
N VAL A 877 -38.36 -26.07 -30.82
CA VAL A 877 -38.85 -24.75 -31.26
C VAL A 877 -40.36 -24.77 -31.53
N GLY A 878 -40.93 -25.89 -31.97
CA GLY A 878 -42.37 -26.03 -32.21
C GLY A 878 -43.20 -26.28 -30.95
N PHE A 879 -42.62 -26.89 -29.91
CA PHE A 879 -43.31 -27.15 -28.64
C PHE A 879 -43.44 -25.92 -27.72
N ARG A 880 -42.70 -24.84 -28.00
CA ARG A 880 -42.73 -23.59 -27.23
C ARG A 880 -43.97 -22.71 -27.50
N GLN A 881 -44.83 -23.06 -28.46
CA GLN A 881 -45.98 -22.23 -28.89
C GLN A 881 -47.35 -22.68 -28.36
N LEU A 882 -47.47 -23.77 -27.59
CA LEU A 882 -48.77 -24.39 -27.27
C LEU A 882 -49.11 -24.50 -25.77
N SER A 883 -48.31 -23.94 -24.86
CA SER A 883 -48.57 -24.05 -23.42
C SER A 883 -48.14 -22.81 -22.64
N GLU A 884 -48.90 -21.72 -22.78
CA GLU A 884 -48.92 -20.60 -21.83
C GLU A 884 -50.37 -20.13 -21.63
N PRO A 885 -50.86 -19.99 -20.38
CA PRO A 885 -51.75 -18.91 -20.03
C PRO A 885 -50.94 -17.67 -19.68
N ARG A 886 -51.33 -16.54 -20.30
CA ARG A 886 -50.81 -15.20 -20.10
C ARG A 886 -50.76 -14.80 -18.62
N ILE A 887 -49.57 -14.56 -18.10
CA ILE A 887 -49.32 -13.68 -16.95
C ILE A 887 -48.18 -12.76 -17.36
N SER A 888 -48.38 -11.48 -17.08
CA SER A 888 -47.65 -10.30 -17.56
C SER A 888 -46.13 -10.36 -17.41
N GLU A 889 -45.44 -10.30 -18.55
CA GLU A 889 -44.02 -9.98 -18.67
C GLU A 889 -43.81 -8.47 -18.47
N GLU A 890 -43.74 -8.02 -17.22
CA GLU A 890 -43.06 -6.78 -16.83
C GLU A 890 -42.50 -7.02 -15.43
N GLU A 891 -41.38 -7.75 -15.31
CA GLU A 891 -40.38 -7.61 -14.22
C GLU A 891 -39.17 -8.58 -14.25
N ASP A 892 -39.08 -9.55 -15.17
CA ASP A 892 -38.04 -10.60 -15.11
C ASP A 892 -36.87 -10.43 -16.11
N ASP A 893 -36.42 -9.20 -16.34
CA ASP A 893 -35.25 -8.88 -17.20
C ASP A 893 -34.09 -8.24 -16.40
N LEU A 894 -33.80 -8.75 -15.20
CA LEU A 894 -32.56 -8.46 -14.47
C LEU A 894 -31.98 -9.74 -13.81
N ASP A 895 -30.76 -10.10 -14.24
CA ASP A 895 -29.78 -11.03 -13.65
C ASP A 895 -29.90 -12.56 -13.86
N GLY A 896 -29.47 -13.00 -15.05
CA GLY A 896 -29.23 -14.40 -15.41
C GLY A 896 -27.97 -15.06 -14.82
N HIS A 897 -27.88 -15.20 -13.50
CA HIS A 897 -26.91 -16.10 -12.85
C HIS A 897 -27.57 -17.03 -11.82
N SER A 898 -27.65 -18.33 -12.14
CA SER A 898 -28.07 -19.37 -11.19
C SER A 898 -27.05 -19.48 -10.03
N LYS A 899 -27.42 -19.06 -8.81
CA LYS A 899 -26.53 -19.09 -7.64
C LYS A 899 -26.37 -20.53 -7.11
N GLN A 900 -25.15 -21.08 -7.14
CA GLN A 900 -24.80 -22.42 -6.65
C GLN A 900 -24.32 -22.37 -5.18
N MET A 901 -24.86 -23.23 -4.30
CA MET A 901 -24.50 -23.29 -2.87
C MET A 901 -23.57 -24.47 -2.54
N TYR A 902 -22.52 -24.21 -1.74
CA TYR A 902 -21.57 -25.20 -1.23
C TYR A 902 -21.67 -25.30 0.29
N LEU A 903 -21.76 -26.52 0.82
CA LEU A 903 -21.77 -26.79 2.27
C LEU A 903 -20.80 -27.94 2.58
N SER A 904 -19.86 -27.71 3.50
CA SER A 904 -18.92 -28.73 3.94
C SER A 904 -19.17 -29.19 5.37
N ILE A 905 -18.97 -30.48 5.62
CA ILE A 905 -18.87 -31.04 6.97
C ILE A 905 -17.41 -30.86 7.43
N ALA A 906 -17.23 -29.94 8.38
CA ALA A 906 -15.95 -29.40 8.82
C ALA A 906 -15.18 -30.33 9.80
N ASP A 907 -14.74 -31.49 9.32
CA ASP A 907 -14.03 -32.47 10.14
C ASP A 907 -12.56 -32.09 10.44
N TYR A 908 -11.86 -31.35 9.58
CA TYR A 908 -10.53 -30.80 9.96
C TYR A 908 -10.63 -29.74 11.06
N HIS A 909 -11.67 -28.91 11.06
CA HIS A 909 -11.87 -27.92 12.13
C HIS A 909 -12.14 -28.59 13.49
N SER A 910 -12.76 -29.77 13.48
CA SER A 910 -13.10 -30.49 14.70
C SER A 910 -11.87 -30.98 15.49
N ILE A 911 -10.71 -31.14 14.82
CA ILE A 911 -9.45 -31.56 15.47
C ILE A 911 -8.53 -30.39 15.85
N SER A 912 -8.96 -29.13 15.67
CA SER A 912 -8.16 -27.93 15.98
C SER A 912 -7.80 -27.76 17.45
N MET A 913 -8.55 -28.41 18.35
CA MET A 913 -8.38 -28.38 19.81
C MET A 913 -7.94 -29.73 20.40
N GLY A 914 -7.62 -30.72 19.56
CA GLY A 914 -7.23 -32.07 19.99
C GLY A 914 -7.85 -33.17 19.11
N PHE A 915 -7.28 -34.38 19.17
CA PHE A 915 -7.80 -35.53 18.41
C PHE A 915 -9.07 -36.09 19.04
N ILE A 916 -10.00 -36.52 18.19
CA ILE A 916 -11.25 -37.20 18.56
C ILE A 916 -11.08 -38.69 18.25
N ASP A 917 -11.69 -39.57 19.06
CA ASP A 917 -11.70 -41.00 18.79
C ASP A 917 -12.19 -41.30 17.35
N PRO A 918 -11.51 -42.15 16.57
CA PRO A 918 -11.87 -42.41 15.18
C PRO A 918 -13.28 -42.98 14.97
N VAL A 919 -13.82 -43.74 15.92
CA VAL A 919 -15.20 -44.25 15.85
C VAL A 919 -16.17 -43.11 16.10
N GLU A 920 -15.90 -42.29 17.11
CA GLU A 920 -16.69 -41.09 17.40
C GLU A 920 -16.70 -40.09 16.24
N MET A 921 -15.54 -39.82 15.62
CA MET A 921 -15.41 -38.92 14.47
C MET A 921 -16.29 -39.38 13.29
N ARG A 922 -16.22 -40.66 12.91
CA ARG A 922 -17.03 -41.22 11.83
C ARG A 922 -18.52 -41.09 12.12
N ASN A 923 -18.91 -41.34 13.37
CA ASN A 923 -20.29 -41.18 13.80
C ASN A 923 -20.73 -39.71 13.76
N ASN A 924 -19.88 -38.77 14.19
CA ASN A 924 -20.17 -37.34 14.18
C ASN A 924 -20.36 -36.78 12.75
N ILE A 925 -19.56 -37.25 11.78
CA ILE A 925 -19.72 -36.89 10.36
C ILE A 925 -21.10 -37.34 9.85
N LEU A 926 -21.47 -38.61 10.08
CA LEU A 926 -22.76 -39.15 9.65
C LEU A 926 -23.93 -38.44 10.34
N LYS A 927 -23.83 -38.18 11.64
CA LYS A 927 -24.85 -37.45 12.41
C LYS A 927 -25.01 -36.01 11.92
N MET A 928 -23.93 -35.31 11.59
CA MET A 928 -24.02 -33.95 11.06
C MET A 928 -24.69 -33.93 9.68
N ALA A 929 -24.29 -34.83 8.78
CA ALA A 929 -24.90 -34.97 7.46
C ALA A 929 -26.41 -35.28 7.56
N ALA A 930 -26.77 -36.26 8.40
CA ALA A 930 -28.16 -36.63 8.66
C ALA A 930 -28.96 -35.45 9.20
N SER A 931 -28.38 -34.63 10.09
CA SER A 931 -29.06 -33.46 10.65
C SER A 931 -29.40 -32.42 9.57
N LEU A 932 -28.46 -32.12 8.68
CA LEU A 932 -28.66 -31.16 7.59
C LEU A 932 -29.73 -31.63 6.60
N LEU A 933 -29.66 -32.90 6.18
CA LEU A 933 -30.64 -33.51 5.29
C LEU A 933 -32.03 -33.59 5.93
N ALA A 934 -32.11 -33.94 7.22
CA ALA A 934 -33.36 -33.98 7.95
C ALA A 934 -34.03 -32.60 8.02
N CYS A 935 -33.25 -31.52 8.14
CA CYS A 935 -33.73 -30.14 8.13
C CYS A 935 -34.19 -29.64 6.74
N GLY A 936 -34.15 -30.48 5.70
CA GLY A 936 -34.68 -30.15 4.36
C GLY A 936 -33.63 -29.65 3.38
N LEU A 937 -32.33 -29.88 3.63
CA LEU A 937 -31.30 -29.58 2.66
C LEU A 937 -31.44 -30.48 1.42
N ASP A 938 -31.62 -29.85 0.25
CA ASP A 938 -31.73 -30.52 -1.04
C ASP A 938 -30.33 -30.77 -1.67
N PRO A 939 -29.87 -32.02 -1.78
CA PRO A 939 -28.55 -32.36 -2.33
C PRO A 939 -28.46 -32.20 -3.86
N GLU A 940 -29.59 -32.03 -4.57
CA GLU A 940 -29.55 -31.74 -6.01
C GLU A 940 -29.20 -30.27 -6.26
N LYS A 941 -29.70 -29.37 -5.40
CA LYS A 941 -29.46 -27.92 -5.46
C LYS A 941 -28.19 -27.50 -4.72
N THR A 942 -27.77 -28.26 -3.71
CA THR A 942 -26.62 -27.93 -2.85
C THR A 942 -25.51 -28.96 -2.97
N ILE A 943 -24.27 -28.50 -3.11
CA ILE A 943 -23.10 -29.37 -3.07
C ILE A 943 -22.71 -29.60 -1.59
N LEU A 944 -23.20 -30.69 -1.02
CA LEU A 944 -22.88 -31.14 0.35
C LEU A 944 -21.73 -32.15 0.34
N PHE A 945 -20.63 -31.87 1.04
CA PHE A 945 -19.44 -32.76 1.01
C PHE A 945 -18.69 -32.80 2.35
N GLN A 946 -17.79 -33.78 2.50
CA GLN A 946 -16.88 -33.87 3.66
C GLN A 946 -15.60 -33.06 3.39
N GLN A 947 -15.23 -32.15 4.31
CA GLN A 947 -14.09 -31.23 4.13
C GLN A 947 -12.78 -31.99 3.87
N SER A 948 -12.41 -32.96 4.71
CA SER A 948 -11.14 -33.69 4.59
C SER A 948 -10.98 -34.56 3.35
N ARG A 949 -12.06 -34.80 2.59
CA ARG A 949 -11.98 -35.52 1.32
C ARG A 949 -11.41 -34.65 0.19
N VAL A 950 -11.52 -33.33 0.30
CA VAL A 950 -10.96 -32.40 -0.68
C VAL A 950 -9.60 -31.91 -0.16
N ALA A 951 -8.53 -32.59 -0.58
CA ALA A 951 -7.16 -32.30 -0.12
C ALA A 951 -6.70 -30.85 -0.41
N ASP A 952 -7.31 -30.18 -1.39
CA ASP A 952 -6.93 -28.82 -1.77
C ASP A 952 -7.30 -27.75 -0.72
N HIS A 953 -8.12 -28.07 0.27
CA HIS A 953 -8.33 -27.19 1.44
C HIS A 953 -7.03 -26.94 2.21
N THR A 954 -6.24 -27.98 2.46
CA THR A 954 -4.98 -27.84 3.20
C THR A 954 -3.88 -27.25 2.31
N ASN A 955 -3.88 -27.54 1.01
CA ASN A 955 -2.98 -26.91 0.04
C ASN A 955 -3.20 -25.40 -0.02
N LEU A 956 -4.46 -24.96 -0.15
CA LEU A 956 -4.79 -23.54 -0.18
C LEU A 956 -4.54 -22.88 1.18
N MET A 957 -4.86 -23.54 2.29
CA MET A 957 -4.53 -23.05 3.64
C MET A 957 -3.03 -22.75 3.77
N TYR A 958 -2.17 -23.65 3.28
CA TYR A 958 -0.72 -23.46 3.34
C TYR A 958 -0.28 -22.22 2.53
N ILE A 959 -0.80 -22.07 1.32
CA ILE A 959 -0.54 -20.90 0.47
C ILE A 959 -1.01 -19.61 1.16
N LEU A 960 -2.25 -19.57 1.65
CA LEU A 960 -2.80 -18.41 2.36
C LEU A 960 -2.05 -18.11 3.67
N GLY A 961 -1.50 -19.14 4.32
CA GLY A 961 -0.69 -19.00 5.53
C GLY A 961 0.57 -18.18 5.31
N SER A 962 1.14 -18.19 4.10
CA SER A 962 2.27 -17.33 3.74
C SER A 962 1.95 -15.83 3.73
N LEU A 963 0.66 -15.46 3.77
CA LEU A 963 0.16 -14.07 3.76
C LEU A 963 -0.19 -13.54 5.16
N GLN A 964 0.07 -14.31 6.21
CA GLN A 964 -0.26 -13.96 7.60
C GLN A 964 0.95 -14.09 8.53
N THR A 965 0.88 -13.40 9.67
CA THR A 965 1.93 -13.43 10.69
C THR A 965 1.38 -13.96 12.00
N ILE A 966 2.25 -14.62 12.78
CA ILE A 966 1.94 -15.14 14.12
C ILE A 966 1.33 -14.04 14.99
N ALA A 967 1.93 -12.84 15.01
CA ALA A 967 1.46 -11.72 15.82
C ALA A 967 0.01 -11.30 15.50
N ARG A 968 -0.42 -11.35 14.23
CA ARG A 968 -1.81 -11.02 13.85
C ARG A 968 -2.78 -12.10 14.31
N LEU A 969 -2.42 -13.38 14.16
CA LEU A 969 -3.26 -14.50 14.59
C LEU A 969 -3.40 -14.58 16.12
N THR A 970 -2.32 -14.34 16.87
CA THR A 970 -2.31 -14.38 18.34
C THR A 970 -3.17 -13.26 18.98
N ARG A 971 -3.41 -12.16 18.26
CA ARG A 971 -4.22 -11.04 18.75
C ARG A 971 -5.72 -11.25 18.60
N MET A 972 -6.17 -12.26 17.84
CA MET A 972 -7.59 -12.51 17.61
C MET A 972 -8.30 -12.86 18.94
N PRO A 973 -9.39 -12.17 19.30
CA PRO A 973 -10.16 -12.45 20.53
C PRO A 973 -10.56 -13.92 20.66
N GLN A 974 -11.05 -14.56 19.60
CA GLN A 974 -11.47 -15.97 19.64
C GLN A 974 -10.29 -16.93 19.83
N TYR A 975 -9.09 -16.55 19.37
CA TYR A 975 -7.88 -17.32 19.67
C TYR A 975 -7.56 -17.23 21.16
N LYS A 976 -7.56 -16.02 21.74
CA LYS A 976 -7.32 -15.82 23.18
C LYS A 976 -8.35 -16.57 24.05
N ASP A 977 -9.62 -16.49 23.70
CA ASP A 977 -10.71 -17.14 24.44
C ASP A 977 -10.57 -18.67 24.44
N LYS A 978 -10.22 -19.26 23.29
CA LYS A 978 -10.02 -20.73 23.19
C LYS A 978 -8.69 -21.17 23.78
N ALA A 979 -7.63 -20.35 23.65
CA ALA A 979 -6.32 -20.62 24.22
C ALA A 979 -6.35 -20.64 25.75
N ALA A 980 -7.21 -19.82 26.37
CA ALA A 980 -7.41 -19.80 27.82
C ALA A 980 -7.95 -21.13 28.40
N ALA A 981 -8.51 -22.02 27.57
CA ALA A 981 -8.94 -23.35 28.00
C ALA A 981 -7.78 -24.36 28.13
N PHE A 982 -6.59 -24.02 27.65
CA PHE A 982 -5.38 -24.84 27.75
C PHE A 982 -4.44 -24.29 28.83
N LYS A 983 -3.66 -25.18 29.45
CA LYS A 983 -2.59 -24.75 30.37
C LYS A 983 -1.51 -24.00 29.58
N GLN A 984 -0.91 -22.97 30.18
CA GLN A 984 0.16 -22.18 29.54
C GLN A 984 1.25 -23.10 28.97
N GLY A 985 1.41 -23.08 27.64
CA GLY A 985 2.40 -23.87 26.91
C GLY A 985 1.84 -25.01 26.05
N ASP A 986 0.66 -25.55 26.36
CA ASP A 986 0.09 -26.74 25.69
C ASP A 986 -0.96 -26.41 24.61
N ILE A 987 -0.85 -25.25 23.96
CA ILE A 987 -1.83 -24.82 22.95
C ILE A 987 -1.50 -25.47 21.59
N PRO A 988 -2.44 -26.21 20.96
CA PRO A 988 -2.20 -26.80 19.64
C PRO A 988 -1.99 -25.73 18.56
N VAL A 989 -0.98 -25.93 17.69
CA VAL A 989 -0.69 -25.02 16.55
C VAL A 989 -1.90 -24.84 15.63
N ASN A 990 -2.70 -25.90 15.43
CA ASN A 990 -3.89 -25.85 14.60
C ASN A 990 -4.98 -24.91 15.15
N LEU A 991 -4.97 -24.60 16.46
CA LEU A 991 -5.84 -23.58 17.04
C LEU A 991 -5.48 -22.18 16.55
N GLN A 992 -4.23 -21.95 16.14
CA GLN A 992 -3.81 -20.69 15.54
C GLN A 992 -4.05 -20.65 14.03
N LEU A 993 -3.95 -21.81 13.35
CA LEU A 993 -4.08 -21.92 11.89
C LEU A 993 -5.53 -22.09 11.40
N TYR A 994 -6.47 -22.54 12.24
CA TYR A 994 -7.86 -22.78 11.79
C TYR A 994 -8.55 -21.58 11.13
N PRO A 995 -8.28 -20.29 11.49
CA PRO A 995 -8.90 -19.16 10.79
C PRO A 995 -8.46 -19.07 9.32
N ILE A 996 -7.23 -19.49 9.01
CA ILE A 996 -6.71 -19.55 7.63
C ILE A 996 -7.34 -20.73 6.89
N LEU A 997 -7.51 -21.88 7.56
CA LEU A 997 -8.25 -23.03 7.01
C LEU A 997 -9.68 -22.65 6.65
N GLN A 998 -10.36 -21.88 7.51
CA GLN A 998 -11.71 -21.39 7.27
C GLN A 998 -11.77 -20.45 6.06
N ALA A 999 -10.73 -19.63 5.83
CA ALA A 999 -10.62 -18.84 4.61
C ALA A 999 -10.44 -19.71 3.36
N ALA A 1000 -9.60 -20.75 3.44
CA ALA A 1000 -9.43 -21.73 2.36
C ALA A 1000 -10.73 -22.45 2.03
N ASP A 1001 -11.56 -22.78 3.03
CA ASP A 1001 -12.86 -23.45 2.84
C ASP A 1001 -13.82 -22.68 1.93
N VAL A 1002 -13.74 -21.35 1.93
CA VAL A 1002 -14.60 -20.48 1.13
C VAL A 1002 -13.94 -20.10 -0.20
N LEU A 1003 -12.69 -19.66 -0.16
CA LEU A 1003 -12.00 -19.13 -1.33
C LEU A 1003 -11.72 -20.19 -2.38
N LEU A 1004 -11.51 -21.45 -1.98
CA LEU A 1004 -11.28 -22.58 -2.91
C LEU A 1004 -12.41 -22.75 -3.93
N TYR A 1005 -13.64 -22.39 -3.55
CA TYR A 1005 -14.82 -22.45 -4.41
C TYR A 1005 -15.25 -21.08 -4.97
N LYS A 1006 -14.39 -20.07 -4.89
CA LYS A 1006 -14.67 -18.68 -5.30
C LYS A 1006 -15.95 -18.12 -4.63
N GLY A 1007 -16.11 -18.38 -3.33
CA GLY A 1007 -17.30 -17.95 -2.59
C GLY A 1007 -17.46 -16.43 -2.57
N THR A 1008 -18.59 -15.92 -3.07
CA THR A 1008 -18.92 -14.48 -3.06
C THR A 1008 -19.77 -14.08 -1.85
N HIS A 1009 -20.58 -15.00 -1.34
CA HIS A 1009 -21.51 -14.76 -0.25
C HIS A 1009 -21.38 -15.86 0.81
N VAL A 1010 -21.24 -15.46 2.08
CA VAL A 1010 -21.01 -16.38 3.20
C VAL A 1010 -22.11 -16.20 4.26
N PRO A 1011 -23.01 -17.18 4.44
CA PRO A 1011 -24.08 -17.09 5.43
C PRO A 1011 -23.55 -17.41 6.83
N VAL A 1012 -23.16 -16.38 7.58
CA VAL A 1012 -22.65 -16.50 8.95
C VAL A 1012 -23.21 -15.41 9.86
N GLY A 1013 -23.35 -15.73 11.15
CA GLY A 1013 -23.80 -14.79 12.17
C GLY A 1013 -22.70 -13.81 12.60
N ASP A 1014 -23.10 -12.79 13.36
CA ASP A 1014 -22.22 -11.70 13.82
C ASP A 1014 -21.03 -12.20 14.68
N ASP A 1015 -21.14 -13.39 15.28
CA ASP A 1015 -20.06 -14.01 16.04
C ASP A 1015 -18.87 -14.48 15.18
N GLN A 1016 -19.06 -14.56 13.86
CA GLN A 1016 -18.04 -14.96 12.89
C GLN A 1016 -17.54 -13.80 12.00
N THR A 1017 -17.99 -12.56 12.25
CA THR A 1017 -17.60 -11.39 11.45
C THR A 1017 -16.10 -11.19 11.43
N GLN A 1018 -15.39 -11.45 12.54
CA GLN A 1018 -13.92 -11.33 12.58
C GLN A 1018 -13.20 -12.37 11.69
N HIS A 1019 -13.69 -13.60 11.61
CA HIS A 1019 -13.14 -14.61 10.69
C HIS A 1019 -13.40 -14.25 9.23
N LEU A 1020 -14.56 -13.67 8.94
CA LEU A 1020 -14.87 -13.18 7.60
C LEU A 1020 -13.99 -11.97 7.21
N LEU A 1021 -13.72 -11.05 8.14
CA LEU A 1021 -12.77 -9.95 7.91
C LEU A 1021 -11.37 -10.46 7.59
N LEU A 1022 -10.89 -11.48 8.30
CA LEU A 1022 -9.61 -12.14 8.00
C LEU A 1022 -9.63 -12.80 6.61
N MET A 1023 -10.72 -13.49 6.27
CA MET A 1023 -10.89 -14.12 4.96
C MET A 1023 -10.89 -13.10 3.81
N ARG A 1024 -11.53 -11.95 4.01
CA ARG A 1024 -11.51 -10.82 3.05
C ARG A 1024 -10.10 -10.24 2.89
N ASP A 1025 -9.40 -9.99 4.01
CA ASP A 1025 -8.00 -9.55 4.02
C ASP A 1025 -7.10 -10.54 3.27
N LEU A 1026 -7.29 -11.85 3.47
CA LEU A 1026 -6.57 -12.90 2.77
C LEU A 1026 -6.88 -12.93 1.27
N ALA A 1027 -8.14 -12.78 0.85
CA ALA A 1027 -8.52 -12.72 -0.55
C ALA A 1027 -7.87 -11.53 -1.26
N VAL A 1028 -7.97 -10.33 -0.67
CA VAL A 1028 -7.39 -9.08 -1.21
C VAL A 1028 -5.87 -9.20 -1.30
N LYS A 1029 -5.22 -9.69 -0.24
CA LYS A 1029 -3.76 -9.90 -0.25
C LYS A 1029 -3.34 -10.93 -1.29
N CYS A 1030 -4.09 -12.02 -1.44
CA CYS A 1030 -3.77 -13.03 -2.44
C CYS A 1030 -3.91 -12.46 -3.85
N ASN A 1031 -4.99 -11.74 -4.17
CA ASN A 1031 -5.15 -11.04 -5.45
C ASN A 1031 -4.03 -10.03 -5.70
N THR A 1032 -3.64 -9.27 -4.67
CA THR A 1032 -2.53 -8.31 -4.73
C THR A 1032 -1.21 -9.01 -5.06
N VAL A 1033 -0.94 -10.17 -4.44
CA VAL A 1033 0.25 -10.97 -4.70
C VAL A 1033 0.23 -11.59 -6.10
N LEU A 1034 -0.92 -12.06 -6.57
CA LEU A 1034 -1.11 -12.66 -7.90
C LEU A 1034 -1.24 -11.62 -9.03
N ARG A 1035 -1.38 -10.33 -8.69
CA ARG A 1035 -1.62 -9.21 -9.63
C ARG A 1035 -2.81 -9.41 -10.55
N CYS A 1036 -3.85 -10.08 -10.06
CA CYS A 1036 -5.11 -10.26 -10.76
C CYS A 1036 -6.24 -10.46 -9.75
N ASP A 1037 -7.47 -10.13 -10.14
CA ASP A 1037 -8.67 -10.37 -9.33
C ASP A 1037 -9.06 -11.86 -9.37
N PHE A 1038 -8.19 -12.68 -8.80
CA PHE A 1038 -8.34 -14.12 -8.81
C PHE A 1038 -9.47 -14.58 -7.89
N PHE A 1039 -9.40 -14.24 -6.60
CA PHE A 1039 -10.44 -14.57 -5.62
C PHE A 1039 -11.46 -13.44 -5.49
N PRO A 1040 -12.78 -13.74 -5.53
CA PRO A 1040 -13.76 -12.74 -5.14
C PRO A 1040 -13.64 -12.43 -3.64
N VAL A 1041 -13.94 -11.19 -3.26
CA VAL A 1041 -13.93 -10.76 -1.86
C VAL A 1041 -15.28 -11.11 -1.21
N PRO A 1042 -15.34 -12.09 -0.27
CA PRO A 1042 -16.63 -12.61 0.21
C PRO A 1042 -17.40 -11.61 1.07
N ILE A 1043 -18.73 -11.57 0.95
CA ILE A 1043 -19.63 -10.68 1.71
C ILE A 1043 -20.44 -11.51 2.72
N GLN A 1044 -20.69 -10.93 3.90
CA GLN A 1044 -21.52 -11.56 4.94
C GLN A 1044 -22.99 -11.52 4.52
N ILE A 1045 -23.66 -12.67 4.54
CA ILE A 1045 -25.12 -12.71 4.58
C ILE A 1045 -25.52 -12.92 6.04
N SER A 1046 -25.95 -11.85 6.71
CA SER A 1046 -26.53 -11.94 8.04
C SER A 1046 -27.99 -12.35 7.92
N ALA A 1047 -28.32 -13.58 8.31
CA ALA A 1047 -29.70 -13.98 8.48
C ALA A 1047 -30.26 -13.26 9.71
N LYS A 1048 -31.48 -12.70 9.61
CA LYS A 1048 -32.26 -12.17 10.75
C LYS A 1048 -32.72 -13.31 11.69
N CYS A 1049 -31.83 -14.21 12.09
CA CYS A 1049 -32.12 -15.28 13.04
C CYS A 1049 -31.67 -14.86 14.44
N ALA A 1050 -32.59 -14.96 15.41
CA ALA A 1050 -32.30 -14.65 16.81
C ALA A 1050 -31.17 -15.53 17.35
N ARG A 1051 -30.19 -14.91 18.04
CA ARG A 1051 -29.11 -15.64 18.73
C ARG A 1051 -29.69 -16.44 19.89
N LEU A 1052 -29.80 -17.76 19.73
CA LEU A 1052 -30.30 -18.66 20.78
C LEU A 1052 -29.32 -18.75 21.97
N LYS A 1053 -29.80 -18.38 23.15
CA LYS A 1053 -29.03 -18.41 24.39
C LYS A 1053 -29.14 -19.79 25.08
N SER A 1054 -28.15 -20.12 25.90
CA SER A 1054 -28.10 -21.37 26.66
C SER A 1054 -29.27 -21.48 27.64
N LEU A 1055 -29.76 -22.71 27.85
CA LEU A 1055 -30.79 -23.00 28.85
C LEU A 1055 -30.29 -22.84 30.29
N GLU A 1056 -28.97 -22.87 30.51
CA GLU A 1056 -28.36 -22.69 31.84
C GLU A 1056 -27.85 -21.26 32.08
N SER A 1057 -27.61 -20.49 31.02
CA SER A 1057 -27.00 -19.16 31.11
C SER A 1057 -27.48 -18.24 30.00
N THR A 1058 -28.07 -17.11 30.39
CA THR A 1058 -28.64 -16.11 29.48
C THR A 1058 -27.59 -15.24 28.77
N THR A 1059 -26.33 -15.29 29.22
CA THR A 1059 -25.21 -14.54 28.64
C THR A 1059 -24.42 -15.38 27.64
N LYS A 1060 -24.58 -16.71 27.65
CA LYS A 1060 -23.88 -17.63 26.75
C LYS A 1060 -24.78 -18.11 25.62
N LYS A 1061 -24.21 -18.30 24.43
CA LYS A 1061 -24.87 -18.94 23.28
C LYS A 1061 -25.08 -20.43 23.57
N MET A 1062 -26.15 -21.02 23.06
CA MET A 1062 -26.30 -22.48 23.05
C MET A 1062 -25.15 -23.10 22.23
N SER A 1063 -24.29 -23.91 22.87
CA SER A 1063 -23.07 -24.44 22.24
C SER A 1063 -22.95 -25.95 22.39
N LYS A 1064 -22.43 -26.60 21.33
CA LYS A 1064 -22.08 -28.03 21.32
C LYS A 1064 -20.74 -28.30 21.99
N SER A 1065 -19.82 -27.34 21.96
CA SER A 1065 -18.43 -27.48 22.42
C SER A 1065 -18.17 -26.94 23.83
N MET A 1066 -19.09 -26.13 24.38
CA MET A 1066 -18.95 -25.54 25.71
C MET A 1066 -20.26 -25.67 26.50
N GLY A 1067 -20.19 -26.24 27.70
CA GLY A 1067 -21.33 -26.39 28.61
C GLY A 1067 -21.87 -27.82 28.70
N ASN A 1068 -22.63 -28.09 29.77
CA ASN A 1068 -23.25 -29.39 30.01
C ASN A 1068 -24.32 -29.69 28.96
N ASP A 1069 -24.65 -30.96 28.73
CA ASP A 1069 -25.66 -31.36 27.73
C ASP A 1069 -27.04 -30.72 27.97
N ARG A 1070 -27.34 -30.38 29.23
CA ARG A 1070 -28.57 -29.69 29.65
C ARG A 1070 -28.68 -28.24 29.17
N SER A 1071 -27.58 -27.63 28.75
CA SER A 1071 -27.54 -26.25 28.26
C SER A 1071 -28.14 -26.05 26.86
N ARG A 1072 -28.44 -27.15 26.14
CA ARG A 1072 -28.85 -27.15 24.73
C ARG A 1072 -29.89 -28.21 24.40
N ILE A 1073 -30.65 -27.99 23.33
CA ILE A 1073 -31.58 -28.97 22.76
C ILE A 1073 -31.00 -29.47 21.44
N LEU A 1074 -30.87 -30.78 21.29
CA LEU A 1074 -30.43 -31.43 20.05
C LEU A 1074 -31.63 -31.90 19.25
N ILE A 1075 -31.51 -31.90 17.91
CA ILE A 1075 -32.55 -32.45 17.01
C ILE A 1075 -32.82 -33.94 17.30
N SER A 1076 -31.80 -34.65 17.79
CA SER A 1076 -31.89 -36.05 18.20
C SER A 1076 -32.44 -36.28 19.62
N ASP A 1077 -32.74 -35.23 20.38
CA ASP A 1077 -33.25 -35.40 21.75
C ASP A 1077 -34.66 -35.99 21.69
N THR A 1078 -34.91 -37.04 22.49
CA THR A 1078 -36.24 -37.63 22.61
C THR A 1078 -37.17 -36.70 23.38
N LYS A 1079 -38.50 -36.88 23.22
CA LYS A 1079 -39.53 -36.13 23.95
C LYS A 1079 -39.24 -36.03 25.46
N LYS A 1080 -38.79 -37.14 26.07
CA LYS A 1080 -38.44 -37.20 27.49
C LYS A 1080 -37.24 -36.30 27.83
N VAL A 1081 -36.19 -36.33 27.00
CA VAL A 1081 -34.98 -35.51 27.20
C VAL A 1081 -35.29 -34.02 27.03
N ILE A 1082 -36.08 -33.65 26.02
CA ILE A 1082 -36.53 -32.26 25.81
C ILE A 1082 -37.31 -31.76 27.04
N ALA A 1083 -38.25 -32.57 27.56
CA ALA A 1083 -39.01 -32.23 28.76
C ALA A 1083 -38.11 -32.05 30.00
N GLU A 1084 -37.14 -32.95 30.22
CA GLU A 1084 -36.19 -32.84 31.34
C GLU A 1084 -35.30 -31.59 31.23
N LYS A 1085 -34.84 -31.23 30.03
CA LYS A 1085 -34.00 -30.05 29.78
C LYS A 1085 -34.79 -28.76 29.96
N CYS A 1086 -36.02 -28.67 29.44
CA CYS A 1086 -36.88 -27.50 29.61
C CYS A 1086 -37.30 -27.30 31.07
N ALA A 1087 -37.60 -28.38 31.80
CA ALA A 1087 -37.94 -28.31 33.23
C ALA A 1087 -36.79 -27.73 34.07
N LYS A 1088 -35.54 -28.08 33.73
CA LYS A 1088 -34.33 -27.64 34.42
C LYS A 1088 -33.73 -26.33 33.87
N ALA A 1089 -34.32 -25.73 32.84
CA ALA A 1089 -33.84 -24.48 32.29
C ALA A 1089 -33.89 -23.34 33.33
N LEU A 1090 -32.97 -22.39 33.24
CA LEU A 1090 -32.90 -21.24 34.14
C LEU A 1090 -34.20 -20.42 34.06
N SER A 1091 -34.79 -20.14 35.22
CA SER A 1091 -35.94 -19.24 35.38
C SER A 1091 -35.75 -18.38 36.63
N ASP A 1092 -36.38 -17.21 36.67
CA ASP A 1092 -36.42 -16.38 37.87
C ASP A 1092 -37.49 -16.87 38.87
N SER A 1093 -37.58 -16.20 40.02
CA SER A 1093 -38.49 -16.51 41.12
C SER A 1093 -39.91 -15.93 40.96
N GLN A 1094 -40.17 -15.18 39.88
CA GLN A 1094 -41.47 -14.58 39.61
C GLN A 1094 -42.31 -15.52 38.75
N SER A 1095 -43.56 -15.78 39.15
CA SER A 1095 -44.43 -16.77 38.51
C SER A 1095 -45.07 -16.30 37.19
N SER A 1096 -45.18 -14.99 36.96
CA SER A 1096 -45.78 -14.42 35.75
C SER A 1096 -44.85 -14.53 34.53
N ILE A 1097 -45.41 -14.78 33.36
CA ILE A 1097 -44.67 -14.85 32.09
C ILE A 1097 -44.66 -13.45 31.44
N THR A 1098 -43.53 -12.75 31.48
CA THR A 1098 -43.34 -11.44 30.81
C THR A 1098 -42.13 -11.48 29.89
N TYR A 1099 -42.09 -10.57 28.90
CA TYR A 1099 -40.96 -10.41 28.00
C TYR A 1099 -40.22 -9.11 28.30
N GLU A 1100 -39.19 -9.21 29.13
CA GLU A 1100 -38.34 -8.09 29.54
C GLU A 1100 -36.87 -8.52 29.40
N PRO A 1101 -36.27 -8.41 28.20
CA PRO A 1101 -34.94 -8.98 27.92
C PRO A 1101 -33.82 -8.48 28.83
N GLU A 1102 -33.93 -7.26 29.35
CA GLU A 1102 -32.94 -6.66 30.26
C GLU A 1102 -33.18 -7.04 31.72
N LYS A 1103 -34.43 -7.00 32.19
CA LYS A 1103 -34.78 -7.23 33.60
C LYS A 1103 -34.99 -8.71 33.94
N ARG A 1104 -35.58 -9.47 33.02
CA ARG A 1104 -35.92 -10.91 33.15
C ARG A 1104 -35.37 -11.71 31.97
N PRO A 1105 -34.04 -11.77 31.79
CA PRO A 1105 -33.41 -12.39 30.62
C PRO A 1105 -33.66 -13.90 30.52
N ALA A 1106 -33.90 -14.58 31.65
CA ALA A 1106 -34.10 -16.04 31.69
C ALA A 1106 -35.46 -16.44 31.11
N ILE A 1107 -36.55 -15.82 31.58
CA ILE A 1107 -37.90 -16.05 31.04
C ILE A 1107 -38.01 -15.53 29.60
N SER A 1108 -37.43 -14.37 29.29
CA SER A 1108 -37.44 -13.81 27.93
C SER A 1108 -36.75 -14.72 26.91
N ASN A 1109 -35.71 -15.47 27.31
CA ASN A 1109 -35.09 -16.49 26.47
C ASN A 1109 -36.04 -17.65 26.16
N LEU A 1110 -36.79 -18.13 27.16
CA LEU A 1110 -37.75 -19.22 26.99
C LEU A 1110 -38.96 -18.78 26.14
N VAL A 1111 -39.44 -17.56 26.29
CA VAL A 1111 -40.48 -16.95 25.44
C VAL A 1111 -39.99 -16.84 23.99
N THR A 1112 -38.73 -16.47 23.77
CA THR A 1112 -38.13 -16.44 22.43
C THR A 1112 -38.10 -17.83 21.78
N LEU A 1113 -37.74 -18.87 22.55
CA LEU A 1113 -37.76 -20.26 22.06
C LEU A 1113 -39.18 -20.74 21.73
N TYR A 1114 -40.17 -20.37 22.53
CA TYR A 1114 -41.58 -20.68 22.27
C TYR A 1114 -42.06 -20.04 20.97
N ALA A 1115 -41.78 -18.75 20.79
CA ALA A 1115 -42.13 -18.00 19.58
C ALA A 1115 -41.54 -18.64 18.32
N LEU A 1116 -40.27 -19.06 18.39
CA LEU A 1116 -39.60 -19.74 17.27
C LEU A 1116 -40.17 -21.13 16.96
N ALA A 1117 -40.53 -21.91 17.98
CA ALA A 1117 -41.09 -23.24 17.79
C ALA A 1117 -42.51 -23.20 17.18
N THR A 1118 -43.29 -22.17 17.51
CA THR A 1118 -44.70 -22.02 17.11
C THR A 1118 -44.92 -21.10 15.91
N GLY A 1119 -43.96 -20.23 15.58
CA GLY A 1119 -44.10 -19.19 14.56
C GLY A 1119 -44.93 -17.98 15.02
N LEU A 1120 -45.31 -17.91 16.30
CA LEU A 1120 -46.06 -16.79 16.87
C LEU A 1120 -45.14 -15.59 17.17
N ASN A 1121 -45.69 -14.38 17.14
CA ASN A 1121 -44.99 -13.21 17.66
C ASN A 1121 -44.95 -13.22 19.20
N ILE A 1122 -44.05 -12.43 19.79
CA ILE A 1122 -43.81 -12.43 21.25
C ILE A 1122 -45.07 -12.04 22.03
N GLU A 1123 -45.85 -11.07 21.55
CA GLU A 1123 -47.08 -10.60 22.20
C GLU A 1123 -48.14 -11.71 22.29
N ASN A 1124 -48.33 -12.48 21.22
CA ASN A 1124 -49.27 -13.60 21.19
C ASN A 1124 -48.82 -14.73 22.12
N VAL A 1125 -47.52 -14.97 22.24
CA VAL A 1125 -46.99 -15.97 23.19
C VAL A 1125 -47.28 -15.55 24.63
N ILE A 1126 -47.10 -14.27 24.98
CA ILE A 1126 -47.42 -13.77 26.33
C ILE A 1126 -48.92 -13.90 26.60
N HIS A 1127 -49.77 -13.55 25.62
CA HIS A 1127 -51.22 -13.65 25.77
C HIS A 1127 -51.70 -15.10 25.92
N GLU A 1128 -51.19 -16.03 25.11
CA GLU A 1128 -51.52 -17.47 25.19
C GLU A 1128 -51.07 -18.08 26.53
N CYS A 1129 -49.92 -17.63 27.05
CA CYS A 1129 -49.31 -18.17 28.26
C CYS A 1129 -49.65 -17.36 29.53
N ALA A 1130 -50.52 -16.35 29.46
CA ALA A 1130 -50.79 -15.42 30.57
C ALA A 1130 -51.31 -16.12 31.83
N ASN A 1131 -52.03 -17.22 31.66
CA ASN A 1131 -52.64 -18.00 32.75
C ASN A 1131 -51.75 -19.13 33.28
N LEU A 1132 -50.51 -19.27 32.77
CA LEU A 1132 -49.58 -20.33 33.19
C LEU A 1132 -48.59 -19.80 34.22
N ASP A 1133 -48.27 -20.64 35.21
CA ASP A 1133 -47.12 -20.44 36.08
C ASP A 1133 -45.82 -20.91 35.37
N THR A 1134 -44.66 -20.54 35.90
CA THR A 1134 -43.35 -20.88 35.30
C THR A 1134 -43.17 -22.38 35.01
N LYS A 1135 -43.75 -23.26 35.85
CA LYS A 1135 -43.70 -24.71 35.67
C LYS A 1135 -44.62 -25.18 34.53
N GLY A 1136 -45.84 -24.67 34.47
CA GLY A 1136 -46.79 -24.90 33.38
C GLY A 1136 -46.24 -24.41 32.05
N PHE A 1137 -45.65 -23.21 32.03
CA PHE A 1137 -45.02 -22.63 30.84
C PHE A 1137 -43.86 -23.49 30.32
N LYS A 1138 -42.94 -23.94 31.20
CA LYS A 1138 -41.84 -24.84 30.79
C LYS A 1138 -42.33 -26.18 30.25
N SER A 1139 -43.43 -26.71 30.80
CA SER A 1139 -44.04 -27.95 30.30
C SER A 1139 -44.62 -27.74 28.91
N ARG A 1140 -45.33 -26.62 28.70
CA ARG A 1140 -45.89 -26.26 27.40
C ARG A 1140 -44.81 -25.97 26.36
N LEU A 1141 -43.73 -25.28 26.74
CA LEU A 1141 -42.56 -25.05 25.89
C LEU A 1141 -41.95 -26.37 25.41
N ALA A 1142 -41.79 -27.36 26.29
CA ALA A 1142 -41.26 -28.66 25.92
C ALA A 1142 -42.14 -29.38 24.88
N GLU A 1143 -43.47 -29.28 25.01
CA GLU A 1143 -44.41 -29.83 24.02
C GLU A 1143 -44.28 -29.14 22.65
N GLN A 1144 -44.20 -27.80 22.62
CA GLN A 1144 -44.08 -27.07 21.36
C GLN A 1144 -42.73 -27.32 20.67
N ILE A 1145 -41.64 -27.38 21.44
CA ILE A 1145 -40.32 -27.72 20.89
C ILE A 1145 -40.31 -29.16 20.35
N ASP A 1146 -40.87 -30.13 21.07
CA ASP A 1146 -40.97 -31.51 20.61
C ASP A 1146 -41.82 -31.62 19.35
N ALA A 1147 -42.97 -30.94 19.28
CA ALA A 1147 -43.84 -30.91 18.10
C ALA A 1147 -43.11 -30.34 16.87
N HIS A 1148 -42.32 -29.28 17.05
CA HIS A 1148 -41.53 -28.68 15.98
C HIS A 1148 -40.37 -29.58 15.52
N ILE A 1149 -39.68 -30.24 16.46
CA ILE A 1149 -38.48 -31.04 16.18
C ILE A 1149 -38.81 -32.47 15.71
N ALA A 1150 -39.93 -33.04 16.15
CA ALA A 1150 -40.37 -34.40 15.83
C ALA A 1150 -40.22 -34.81 14.35
N PRO A 1151 -40.72 -34.03 13.35
CA PRO A 1151 -40.60 -34.42 11.94
C PRO A 1151 -39.16 -34.47 11.46
N PHE A 1152 -38.28 -33.63 12.01
CA PHE A 1152 -36.85 -33.65 11.70
C PHE A 1152 -36.14 -34.82 12.41
N ARG A 1153 -36.52 -35.12 13.66
CA ARG A 1153 -36.00 -36.25 14.43
C ARG A 1153 -36.32 -37.59 13.76
N GLU A 1154 -37.55 -37.77 13.27
CA GLU A 1154 -37.94 -38.98 12.53
C GLU A 1154 -37.12 -39.16 11.26
N LYS A 1155 -36.98 -38.11 10.44
CA LYS A 1155 -36.12 -38.15 9.23
C LYS A 1155 -34.67 -38.44 9.59
N TYR A 1156 -34.16 -37.83 10.65
CA TYR A 1156 -32.81 -38.04 11.15
C TYR A 1156 -32.56 -39.51 11.54
N GLU A 1157 -33.48 -40.12 12.27
CA GLU A 1157 -33.39 -41.53 12.68
C GLU A 1157 -33.44 -42.48 11.46
N ILE A 1158 -34.33 -42.23 10.49
CA ILE A 1158 -34.41 -43.00 9.24
C ILE A 1158 -33.09 -42.92 8.47
N LEU A 1159 -32.52 -41.72 8.33
CA LEU A 1159 -31.26 -41.51 7.63
C LEU A 1159 -30.08 -42.24 8.31
N LEU A 1160 -30.04 -42.25 9.65
CA LEU A 1160 -28.99 -42.98 10.38
C LEU A 1160 -29.12 -44.50 10.30
N GLN A 1161 -30.31 -45.03 10.10
CA GLN A 1161 -30.52 -46.45 9.79
C GLN A 1161 -30.05 -46.81 8.38
N GLN A 1162 -29.89 -45.82 7.50
CA GLN A 1162 -29.46 -45.97 6.10
C GLN A 1162 -28.17 -45.19 5.82
N PRO A 1163 -27.05 -45.48 6.52
CA PRO A 1163 -25.82 -44.71 6.42
C PRO A 1163 -25.19 -44.73 5.01
N GLN A 1164 -25.55 -45.72 4.18
CA GLN A 1164 -25.07 -45.79 2.81
C GLN A 1164 -25.59 -44.63 1.95
N ILE A 1165 -26.86 -44.24 2.10
CA ILE A 1165 -27.44 -43.10 1.35
C ILE A 1165 -26.69 -41.81 1.67
N ILE A 1166 -26.39 -41.59 2.95
CA ILE A 1166 -25.61 -40.42 3.38
C ILE A 1166 -24.22 -40.44 2.76
N ARG A 1167 -23.56 -41.61 2.73
CA ARG A 1167 -22.23 -41.75 2.11
C ARG A 1167 -22.28 -41.49 0.62
N ASP A 1168 -23.30 -41.98 -0.08
CA ASP A 1168 -23.45 -41.79 -1.52
C ASP A 1168 -23.67 -40.31 -1.86
N ILE A 1169 -24.50 -39.60 -1.09
CA ILE A 1169 -24.70 -38.15 -1.20
C ILE A 1169 -23.38 -37.40 -0.97
N LEU A 1170 -22.66 -37.73 0.10
CA LEU A 1170 -21.37 -37.08 0.40
C LEU A 1170 -20.31 -37.38 -0.66
N MET A 1171 -20.25 -38.61 -1.18
CA MET A 1171 -19.33 -38.97 -2.27
C MET A 1171 -19.64 -38.18 -3.55
N PHE A 1172 -20.92 -38.07 -3.92
CA PHE A 1172 -21.34 -37.30 -5.08
C PHE A 1172 -21.01 -35.81 -4.93
N GLY A 1173 -21.29 -35.22 -3.77
CA GLY A 1173 -20.92 -33.84 -3.47
C GLY A 1173 -19.41 -33.62 -3.45
N THR A 1174 -18.64 -34.55 -2.88
CA THR A 1174 -17.17 -34.52 -2.88
C THR A 1174 -16.62 -34.52 -4.30
N GLN A 1175 -17.12 -35.36 -5.21
CA GLN A 1175 -16.64 -35.37 -6.60
C GLN A 1175 -16.85 -34.02 -7.30
N ARG A 1176 -18.01 -33.38 -7.07
CA ARG A 1176 -18.31 -32.05 -7.61
C ARG A 1176 -17.45 -30.95 -6.98
N ALA A 1177 -17.24 -31.00 -5.66
CA ALA A 1177 -16.39 -30.07 -4.94
C ALA A 1177 -14.93 -30.21 -5.36
N GLU A 1178 -14.38 -31.43 -5.39
CA GLU A 1178 -13.01 -31.70 -5.84
C GLU A 1178 -12.74 -31.20 -7.25
N LYS A 1179 -13.70 -31.37 -8.17
CA LYS A 1179 -13.56 -30.85 -9.53
C LYS A 1179 -13.32 -29.34 -9.51
N LYS A 1180 -14.18 -28.58 -8.80
CA LYS A 1180 -14.04 -27.12 -8.71
C LYS A 1180 -12.77 -26.70 -7.96
N ALA A 1181 -12.43 -27.41 -6.89
CA ALA A 1181 -11.22 -27.15 -6.11
C ALA A 1181 -9.95 -27.36 -6.94
N ARG A 1182 -9.88 -28.44 -7.73
CA ARG A 1182 -8.75 -28.73 -8.62
C ARG A 1182 -8.61 -27.70 -9.73
N GLU A 1183 -9.71 -27.23 -10.31
CA GLU A 1183 -9.71 -26.13 -11.28
C GLU A 1183 -9.11 -24.86 -10.65
N THR A 1184 -9.66 -24.41 -9.51
CA THR A 1184 -9.15 -23.24 -8.78
C THR A 1184 -7.67 -23.40 -8.40
N MET A 1185 -7.26 -24.57 -7.93
CA MET A 1185 -5.87 -24.81 -7.52
C MET A 1185 -4.91 -24.94 -8.70
N ALA A 1186 -5.35 -25.47 -9.84
CA ALA A 1186 -4.52 -25.51 -11.05
C ALA A 1186 -4.23 -24.09 -11.53
N GLU A 1187 -5.26 -23.25 -11.68
CA GLU A 1187 -5.10 -21.84 -12.04
C GLU A 1187 -4.19 -21.11 -11.02
N LEU A 1188 -4.42 -21.31 -9.72
CA LEU A 1188 -3.62 -20.68 -8.68
C LEU A 1188 -2.15 -21.15 -8.71
N ARG A 1189 -1.90 -22.45 -8.92
CA ARG A 1189 -0.54 -23.00 -9.01
C ARG A 1189 0.19 -22.49 -10.24
N GLU A 1190 -0.51 -22.32 -11.35
CA GLU A 1190 0.04 -21.70 -12.56
C GLU A 1190 0.43 -20.24 -12.27
N LEU A 1191 -0.46 -19.45 -11.66
CA LEU A 1191 -0.18 -18.06 -11.29
C LEU A 1191 0.95 -17.92 -10.26
N LEU A 1192 1.09 -18.89 -9.34
CA LEU A 1192 2.19 -18.95 -8.37
C LEU A 1192 3.49 -19.53 -8.96
N GLY A 1193 3.47 -20.03 -10.19
CA GLY A 1193 4.64 -20.59 -10.87
C GLY A 1193 5.09 -21.95 -10.33
N PHE A 1194 4.19 -22.74 -9.73
CA PHE A 1194 4.48 -24.09 -9.24
C PHE A 1194 4.46 -25.16 -10.35
N ASP A 1195 3.92 -24.86 -11.53
CA ASP A 1195 3.84 -25.81 -12.64
C ASP A 1195 5.03 -25.66 -13.60
N VAL A 1196 6.05 -26.51 -13.43
CA VAL A 1196 7.31 -26.48 -14.20
C VAL A 1196 7.24 -27.41 -15.44
N PHE A 1197 6.24 -28.29 -15.50
CA PHE A 1197 6.18 -29.38 -16.48
C PHE A 1197 5.05 -29.27 -17.52
N GLN A 1198 4.17 -28.27 -17.42
CA GLN A 1198 3.23 -27.97 -18.50
C GLN A 1198 3.90 -27.14 -19.60
N GLN A 1199 4.03 -27.75 -20.78
CA GLN A 1199 4.30 -27.02 -22.01
C GLN A 1199 3.22 -25.95 -22.19
N ILE A 1200 3.65 -24.69 -22.25
CA ILE A 1200 2.84 -23.51 -22.54
C ILE A 1200 2.03 -23.78 -23.82
N ASN A 1201 0.76 -24.15 -23.64
CA ASN A 1201 -0.25 -24.17 -24.67
C ASN A 1201 -1.43 -23.34 -24.15
N SER A 1202 -1.78 -22.29 -24.90
CA SER A 1202 -2.99 -21.45 -24.80
C SER A 1202 -3.04 -20.27 -23.79
N TYR A 1203 -2.33 -19.18 -24.10
CA TYR A 1203 -2.74 -17.81 -23.72
C TYR A 1203 -3.69 -17.23 -24.78
N HIS A 1204 -4.96 -17.66 -24.80
CA HIS A 1204 -5.95 -17.12 -25.74
C HIS A 1204 -7.32 -16.77 -25.16
N HIS A 1205 -7.48 -16.62 -23.83
CA HIS A 1205 -8.80 -16.30 -23.27
C HIS A 1205 -8.92 -15.22 -22.19
N TYR A 1206 -7.95 -14.30 -22.05
CA TYR A 1206 -8.12 -13.12 -21.19
C TYR A 1206 -7.69 -11.82 -21.92
N SER A 1207 -8.52 -11.38 -22.86
CA SER A 1207 -8.46 -10.03 -23.47
C SER A 1207 -9.85 -9.42 -23.66
N LYS A 1208 -10.73 -9.57 -22.66
CA LYS A 1208 -12.04 -8.88 -22.62
C LYS A 1208 -12.41 -8.49 -21.19
N SER A 1209 -11.74 -7.46 -20.68
CA SER A 1209 -12.25 -6.59 -19.59
C SER A 1209 -11.23 -5.48 -19.26
N LEU A 1210 -10.71 -4.81 -20.30
CA LEU A 1210 -9.98 -3.55 -20.18
C LEU A 1210 -10.67 -2.57 -21.12
N ASP A 1211 -11.84 -2.13 -20.67
CA ASP A 1211 -12.49 -0.88 -21.04
C ASP A 1211 -13.17 -0.37 -19.75
N ILE A 1212 -12.72 0.82 -19.33
CA ILE A 1212 -13.04 1.70 -18.18
C ILE A 1212 -11.83 1.91 -17.26
#